data_AF-A0A7W9XDC0-F1
#
_entry.id   AF-A0A7W9XDC0-F1
#
_cell.length_a   1.000
_cell.length_b   1.000
_cell.length_c   1.000
_cell.angle_alpha   90.00
_cell.angle_beta   90.00
_cell.angle_gamma   90.00
#
_symmetry.space_group_name_H-M   'P 1'
#
loop_
_entity.id
_entity.type
_entity.pdbx_description
1 polymer ?
#
loop_
_entity_poly.entity_id
_entity_poly.type
_entity_poly.pdbx_seq_one_letter_code
_entity_poly.pdbx_strand_id
1 'polypeptide(L)'
;MKTFFKIFTGLLFLGCAAHAQIQKITYTTAGNQVLKLNRVSPAGSSQPNKLSLNGTWLFSENINSSPCAKNIQVPGEWVMQGFTVDKEAYAGYQKNFTLPENWKDKRLKLRFDAVYSESEIWLNGKKVAGHLGGFTPFEVDVTNFVKWSGDNQLLVKVKSGSKADSLASASQYAVHELGGISRKVYLMAIAPVNFAYADIKTNFDKNYENAVLNTDVIIANEQDTKAGNLSLKAELFKADGITKVGEKLVAVENDISRGEYLQQNISFDVVKPEKWDPEHPNLYVVKLSILEGANVQDVITKSIGFRQIEVRGNRVFVNNMPIKLRGVCHHETMPLRGRSVNDNMWEKDVELFREANVNYMRTSHYPPAEELVDACNRLGMFLEVEAPFCWAENTQVPLGTEIYHTLMVDQTLDMVNYFRSNPAILTWSIGNESENYKDYFKETAKLVKQFDPTRPRNFSQYGPDADEGDLEICNEHYPGPDGSERYRNNKRPIVFDEYVHLNAYNRLEQVTDPGVRDAWGIGFEAMWEKMYKTDAVLGGSIWAGIDDTFFLPDGKTVGYGTWGPLDGWRREKPEYWHVKKVYSPVKIKLASNWINGNVALELENRLLFSNLNECKIEWNIANESGLIKADLKRDGKTTINVAVNKKPSPADKLTIKVYDPRGVLIDIYQFTVVPSISLVSATQTNTQPWSYQQNENTLIAKNQNIQVNFNLATGDVEQVTNNGKSVWNTGARLMVLPLTGEGNGVQMTGDNKKFDPFTDVCKNRVVKDIKLDKAKNGFTVSVADMYNEAAGVTTYHFAANGVVKIDYKYTIKKDVNPRQWGLVFSLPGTFQELDWDRNAQWNYYPADHIGRANGKAKLMSDTKVSGPAGPSTLPTTPWSLDRNDLGTNDFRSTKMYINQAELTNGTSSFNVISNGQQHIRAWKDQQNIKTLVAGYSNMGAERFFRAHAEKMDRPLKAGDVIQDSINLELK
;
A
#
# COMPACT_ATOMS: atom_id res chain seq x y z
N MET A 1 1.11 82.71 34.27
CA MET A 1 0.97 81.69 35.34
C MET A 1 1.36 80.36 34.70
N LYS A 2 2.59 79.88 34.90
CA LYS A 2 3.05 79.09 36.06
C LYS A 2 2.31 77.75 36.15
N THR A 3 2.92 76.64 35.73
CA THR A 3 3.68 75.66 36.57
C THR A 3 2.75 74.63 37.23
N PHE A 4 3.20 73.37 37.28
CA PHE A 4 2.68 72.17 37.99
C PHE A 4 1.76 71.22 37.22
N PHE A 5 2.34 70.20 36.57
CA PHE A 5 2.35 68.81 37.09
C PHE A 5 3.16 67.90 36.14
N LYS A 6 4.44 67.71 36.48
CA LYS A 6 5.28 66.58 36.06
C LYS A 6 5.63 65.81 37.34
N ILE A 7 5.88 64.50 37.19
CA ILE A 7 6.20 63.48 38.21
C ILE A 7 4.96 62.66 38.61
N PHE A 8 4.68 61.62 37.83
CA PHE A 8 4.45 60.24 38.29
C PHE A 8 4.19 59.36 37.05
N THR A 9 5.25 58.81 36.48
CA THR A 9 5.22 57.67 35.54
C THR A 9 6.59 57.03 35.57
N GLY A 10 6.97 56.58 36.76
CA GLY A 10 8.08 55.67 37.02
C GLY A 10 7.54 54.55 37.89
N LEU A 11 7.91 53.31 37.56
CA LEU A 11 7.45 52.03 38.12
C LEU A 11 6.08 51.52 37.64
N LEU A 12 6.12 50.83 36.49
CA LEU A 12 5.34 49.62 36.24
C LEU A 12 6.25 48.62 35.50
N PHE A 13 7.38 48.29 36.13
CA PHE A 13 8.07 47.02 35.93
C PHE A 13 7.71 46.17 37.13
N LEU A 14 6.83 45.18 36.95
CA LEU A 14 6.72 43.94 37.74
C LEU A 14 5.43 43.21 37.33
N GLY A 15 5.59 42.02 36.73
CA GLY A 15 4.52 41.02 36.69
C GLY A 15 3.86 40.74 35.34
N CYS A 16 4.59 40.64 34.22
CA CYS A 16 4.12 39.75 33.15
C CYS A 16 4.28 38.32 33.67
N ALA A 17 3.19 37.72 34.14
CA ALA A 17 3.13 36.28 34.27
C ALA A 17 3.47 35.69 32.89
N ALA A 18 4.63 35.04 32.77
CA ALA A 18 4.99 34.31 31.56
C ALA A 18 3.97 33.17 31.41
N HIS A 19 3.04 33.31 30.47
CA HIS A 19 2.12 32.25 30.11
C HIS A 19 2.84 31.42 29.04
N ALA A 20 3.16 30.16 29.31
CA ALA A 20 3.76 29.34 28.26
C ALA A 20 2.75 29.13 27.13
N GLN A 21 3.27 29.15 25.90
CA GLN A 21 2.59 28.97 24.63
C GLN A 21 3.58 28.27 23.68
N ILE A 22 3.08 27.73 22.58
CA ILE A 22 3.95 27.22 21.49
C ILE A 22 4.73 28.41 20.94
N GLN A 23 6.07 28.32 20.97
CA GLN A 23 6.93 29.41 20.52
C GLN A 23 6.85 29.53 18.99
N LYS A 24 6.76 30.76 18.47
CA LYS A 24 6.84 31.05 17.04
C LYS A 24 8.20 31.66 16.70
N ILE A 25 8.73 31.31 15.52
CA ILE A 25 9.89 31.97 14.90
C ILE A 25 9.44 32.78 13.69
N THR A 26 10.20 33.83 13.38
CA THR A 26 10.00 34.63 12.17
C THR A 26 11.03 34.25 11.13
N TYR A 27 10.58 33.76 9.97
CA TYR A 27 11.44 33.43 8.83
C TYR A 27 11.16 34.39 7.67
N THR A 28 12.19 35.09 7.20
CA THR A 28 12.11 35.92 6.01
C THR A 28 12.61 35.13 4.80
N THR A 29 11.72 34.91 3.84
CA THR A 29 12.04 34.23 2.58
C THR A 29 12.93 35.10 1.68
N ALA A 30 13.56 34.49 0.67
CA ALA A 30 14.34 35.23 -0.34
C ALA A 30 13.52 36.28 -1.11
N GLY A 31 12.19 36.14 -1.16
CA GLY A 31 11.26 37.11 -1.74
C GLY A 31 10.79 38.20 -0.77
N ASN A 32 11.44 38.35 0.40
CA ASN A 32 11.07 39.27 1.48
C ASN A 32 9.68 39.03 2.11
N GLN A 33 9.06 37.88 1.84
CA GLN A 33 7.86 37.46 2.58
C GLN A 33 8.26 37.01 3.99
N VAL A 34 7.59 37.54 5.00
CA VAL A 34 7.77 37.17 6.41
C VAL A 34 6.75 36.10 6.78
N LEU A 35 7.22 34.98 7.32
CA LEU A 35 6.42 33.84 7.76
C LEU A 35 6.58 33.66 9.28
N LYS A 36 5.48 33.36 9.97
CA LYS A 36 5.49 32.95 11.37
C LYS A 36 5.32 31.45 11.44
N LEU A 37 6.34 30.73 11.91
CA LEU A 37 6.33 29.26 11.95
C LEU A 37 6.34 28.80 13.39
N ASN A 38 5.75 27.63 13.69
CA ASN A 38 6.01 26.99 14.97
C ASN A 38 7.50 26.65 15.08
N ARG A 39 8.09 27.01 16.22
CA ARG A 39 9.46 26.60 16.53
C ARG A 39 9.43 25.11 16.83
N VAL A 40 10.14 24.35 16.02
CA VAL A 40 10.47 22.95 16.28
C VAL A 40 11.98 22.88 16.27
N SER A 41 12.58 22.63 17.44
CA SER A 41 14.04 22.60 17.54
C SER A 41 14.60 21.52 16.60
N PRO A 42 15.63 21.83 15.78
CA PRO A 42 16.23 20.90 14.82
C PRO A 42 17.09 19.86 15.55
N ALA A 43 16.44 19.02 16.35
CA ALA A 43 17.07 18.00 17.18
C ALA A 43 17.15 16.67 16.43
N GLY A 44 18.30 16.37 15.83
CA GLY A 44 18.55 15.08 15.17
C GLY A 44 18.35 13.87 16.10
N SER A 45 18.22 12.67 15.52
CA SER A 45 18.01 11.41 16.26
C SER A 45 19.11 11.13 17.31
N SER A 46 20.34 11.59 17.06
CA SER A 46 21.50 11.43 17.93
C SER A 46 21.73 12.57 18.94
N GLN A 47 20.80 13.52 19.10
CA GLN A 47 21.00 14.61 20.06
C GLN A 47 21.14 14.09 21.50
N PRO A 48 22.23 14.46 22.22
CA PRO A 48 22.35 14.14 23.63
C PRO A 48 21.31 14.92 24.44
N ASN A 49 20.91 14.41 25.61
CA ASN A 49 19.93 15.04 26.52
C ASN A 49 18.47 15.01 26.03
N LYS A 50 18.01 13.83 25.59
CA LYS A 50 16.58 13.53 25.39
C LYS A 50 16.08 12.58 26.48
N LEU A 51 14.89 12.84 27.00
CA LEU A 51 14.18 12.00 27.96
C LEU A 51 12.84 11.59 27.34
N SER A 52 12.71 10.32 26.95
CA SER A 52 11.43 9.80 26.45
C SER A 52 10.39 9.85 27.57
N LEU A 53 9.19 10.30 27.23
CA LEU A 53 8.03 10.23 28.11
C LEU A 53 7.02 9.18 27.61
N ASN A 54 7.40 8.32 26.66
CA ASN A 54 6.57 7.20 26.23
C ASN A 54 6.38 6.15 27.35
N GLY A 55 5.47 5.21 27.12
CA GLY A 55 5.13 4.11 28.02
C GLY A 55 3.79 4.32 28.73
N THR A 56 3.66 3.73 29.92
CA THR A 56 2.40 3.80 30.70
C THR A 56 2.18 5.17 31.34
N TRP A 57 0.99 5.71 31.16
CA TRP A 57 0.47 6.94 31.78
C TRP A 57 -0.80 6.63 32.57
N LEU A 58 -1.16 7.49 33.51
CA LEU A 58 -2.49 7.48 34.12
C LEU A 58 -3.50 8.18 33.21
N PHE A 59 -4.73 7.69 33.17
CA PHE A 59 -5.75 8.07 32.20
C PHE A 59 -7.14 8.26 32.83
N SER A 60 -7.93 9.15 32.23
CA SER A 60 -9.35 9.38 32.50
C SER A 60 -10.08 9.64 31.18
N GLU A 61 -11.22 8.99 30.93
CA GLU A 61 -12.05 9.31 29.75
C GLU A 61 -12.67 10.71 29.82
N ASN A 62 -12.78 11.30 31.01
CA ASN A 62 -13.23 12.68 31.18
C ASN A 62 -12.58 13.30 32.42
N ILE A 63 -11.54 14.11 32.19
CA ILE A 63 -10.75 14.72 33.26
C ILE A 63 -11.52 15.77 34.06
N ASN A 64 -12.61 16.29 33.52
CA ASN A 64 -13.45 17.27 34.22
C ASN A 64 -14.41 16.60 35.23
N SER A 65 -14.70 15.30 35.06
CA SER A 65 -15.57 14.55 35.97
C SER A 65 -14.83 13.54 36.85
N SER A 66 -13.64 13.09 36.44
CA SER A 66 -12.89 12.05 37.18
C SER A 66 -11.37 12.21 37.01
N PRO A 67 -10.58 11.96 38.07
CA PRO A 67 -9.13 12.03 37.99
C PRO A 67 -8.54 10.90 37.13
N CYS A 68 -7.30 11.07 36.67
CA CYS A 68 -6.56 10.03 35.98
C CYS A 68 -6.25 8.86 36.94
N ALA A 69 -6.91 7.72 36.74
CA ALA A 69 -6.80 6.54 37.60
C ALA A 69 -6.60 5.22 36.83
N LYS A 70 -6.82 5.21 35.51
CA LYS A 70 -6.65 4.04 34.64
C LYS A 70 -5.27 4.06 34.00
N ASN A 71 -4.76 2.92 33.54
CA ASN A 71 -3.49 2.88 32.79
C ASN A 71 -3.75 2.95 31.29
N ILE A 72 -2.96 3.74 30.57
CA ILE A 72 -2.96 3.79 29.10
C ILE A 72 -1.51 3.82 28.58
N GLN A 73 -1.27 3.24 27.41
CA GLN A 73 0.01 3.32 26.71
C GLN A 73 0.06 4.57 25.82
N VAL A 74 1.18 5.27 25.88
CA VAL A 74 1.52 6.43 25.04
C VAL A 74 2.85 6.14 24.32
N PRO A 75 2.93 6.26 22.98
CA PRO A 75 1.85 6.65 22.08
C PRO A 75 0.79 5.55 21.90
N GLY A 76 -0.43 5.96 21.59
CA GLY A 76 -1.54 5.06 21.31
C GLY A 76 -2.90 5.76 21.27
N GLU A 77 -3.81 5.20 20.50
CA GLU A 77 -5.21 5.62 20.49
C GLU A 77 -5.97 5.02 21.66
N TRP A 78 -6.85 5.78 22.31
CA TRP A 78 -7.59 5.29 23.46
C TRP A 78 -8.61 4.20 23.10
N VAL A 79 -9.23 4.29 21.92
CA VAL A 79 -10.27 3.34 21.50
C VAL A 79 -9.68 1.97 21.19
N MET A 80 -8.48 1.94 20.59
CA MET A 80 -7.71 0.72 20.35
C MET A 80 -7.21 0.06 21.64
N GLN A 81 -7.28 0.76 22.77
CA GLN A 81 -6.93 0.28 24.10
C GLN A 81 -8.16 -0.03 24.98
N GLY A 82 -9.37 0.12 24.43
CA GLY A 82 -10.61 -0.32 25.07
C GLY A 82 -11.33 0.78 25.86
N PHE A 83 -10.95 2.04 25.65
CA PHE A 83 -11.61 3.19 26.28
C PHE A 83 -12.61 3.85 25.32
N THR A 84 -13.73 4.30 25.87
CA THR A 84 -14.74 5.08 25.14
C THR A 84 -14.77 6.49 25.72
N VAL A 85 -14.36 7.46 24.92
CA VAL A 85 -14.36 8.88 25.27
C VAL A 85 -15.48 9.55 24.47
N ASP A 86 -16.26 10.42 25.09
CA ASP A 86 -17.20 11.27 24.34
C ASP A 86 -16.41 12.30 23.52
N LYS A 87 -16.72 12.45 22.23
CA LYS A 87 -15.95 13.30 21.32
C LYS A 87 -15.81 14.76 21.77
N GLU A 88 -16.74 15.28 22.57
CA GLU A 88 -16.71 16.65 23.09
C GLU A 88 -16.02 16.75 24.47
N ALA A 89 -15.75 15.61 25.11
CA ALA A 89 -15.08 15.55 26.40
C ALA A 89 -13.55 15.64 26.27
N TYR A 90 -12.92 16.12 27.34
CA TYR A 90 -11.47 16.09 27.47
C TYR A 90 -11.04 14.83 28.20
N ALA A 91 -10.41 13.90 27.50
CA ALA A 91 -9.66 12.82 28.11
C ALA A 91 -8.41 13.37 28.81
N GLY A 92 -8.07 12.83 29.97
CA GLY A 92 -6.91 13.22 30.75
C GLY A 92 -5.79 12.20 30.68
N TYR A 93 -4.56 12.65 30.47
CA TYR A 93 -3.33 11.86 30.50
C TYR A 93 -2.39 12.45 31.53
N GLN A 94 -1.96 11.69 32.53
CA GLN A 94 -1.05 12.15 33.57
C GLN A 94 0.22 11.29 33.65
N LYS A 95 1.38 11.96 33.69
CA LYS A 95 2.69 11.32 33.85
C LYS A 95 3.54 12.11 34.83
N ASN A 96 4.16 11.39 35.76
CA ASN A 96 5.22 11.95 36.59
C ASN A 96 6.57 11.65 35.97
N PHE A 97 7.50 12.59 36.08
CA PHE A 97 8.89 12.42 35.66
C PHE A 97 9.83 13.24 36.53
N THR A 98 11.08 12.82 36.59
CA THR A 98 12.18 13.56 37.22
C THR A 98 13.14 14.07 36.15
N LEU A 99 13.86 15.15 36.47
CA LEU A 99 14.82 15.74 35.55
C LEU A 99 16.24 15.26 35.89
N PRO A 100 17.07 14.95 34.88
CA PRO A 100 18.50 14.75 35.08
C PRO A 100 19.17 16.02 35.61
N GLU A 101 20.05 15.90 36.61
CA GLU A 101 20.73 17.05 37.23
C GLU A 101 21.60 17.84 36.24
N ASN A 102 22.20 17.15 35.26
CA ASN A 102 23.07 17.75 34.24
C ASN A 102 22.32 18.58 33.18
N TRP A 103 21.00 18.75 33.34
CA TRP A 103 20.18 19.63 32.50
C TRP A 103 19.96 21.01 33.13
N LYS A 104 20.41 21.21 34.37
CA LYS A 104 20.39 22.52 35.01
C LYS A 104 21.15 23.53 34.13
N ASP A 105 20.61 24.74 34.01
CA ASP A 105 21.09 25.83 33.15
C ASP A 105 20.87 25.65 31.63
N LYS A 106 20.16 24.60 31.21
CA LYS A 106 19.69 24.41 29.83
C LYS A 106 18.24 24.87 29.66
N ARG A 107 17.81 25.02 28.41
CA ARG A 107 16.40 25.25 28.05
C ARG A 107 15.70 23.91 27.87
N LEU A 108 14.58 23.71 28.57
CA LEU A 108 13.79 22.49 28.48
C LEU A 108 12.64 22.67 27.50
N LYS A 109 12.61 21.81 26.49
CA LYS A 109 11.56 21.78 25.47
C LYS A 109 10.79 20.46 25.58
N LEU A 110 9.49 20.55 25.82
CA LEU A 110 8.57 19.43 25.78
C LEU A 110 8.02 19.31 24.36
N ARG A 111 8.25 18.18 23.71
CA ARG A 111 7.85 17.94 22.33
C ARG A 111 6.87 16.78 22.24
N PHE A 112 5.80 17.03 21.50
CA PHE A 112 4.85 16.02 21.04
C PHE A 112 4.97 15.92 19.52
N ASP A 113 5.16 14.71 19.00
CA ASP A 113 5.19 14.52 17.54
C ASP A 113 3.79 14.46 16.93
N ALA A 114 2.78 14.07 17.71
CA ALA A 114 1.36 14.21 17.36
C ALA A 114 0.46 13.98 18.59
N VAL A 115 -0.56 14.82 18.74
CA VAL A 115 -1.68 14.65 19.67
C VAL A 115 -2.96 14.91 18.90
N TYR A 116 -3.88 13.94 18.86
CA TYR A 116 -5.09 14.02 18.05
C TYR A 116 -6.32 14.38 18.91
N SER A 117 -7.06 15.47 18.66
CA SER A 117 -6.81 16.53 17.66
C SER A 117 -6.81 17.95 18.24
N GLU A 118 -7.34 18.16 19.45
CA GLU A 118 -7.20 19.38 20.24
C GLU A 118 -6.63 19.02 21.62
N SER A 119 -5.65 19.79 22.12
CA SER A 119 -5.03 19.50 23.41
C SER A 119 -4.70 20.72 24.26
N GLU A 120 -4.74 20.53 25.58
CA GLU A 120 -4.20 21.46 26.57
C GLU A 120 -3.08 20.79 27.36
N ILE A 121 -1.94 21.48 27.49
CA ILE A 121 -0.79 20.97 28.21
C ILE A 121 -0.68 21.69 29.55
N TRP A 122 -0.56 20.94 30.62
CA TRP A 122 -0.45 21.43 31.99
C TRP A 122 0.76 20.80 32.68
N LEU A 123 1.58 21.62 33.34
CA LEU A 123 2.75 21.17 34.08
C LEU A 123 2.69 21.72 35.49
N ASN A 124 2.79 20.83 36.49
CA ASN A 124 2.76 21.18 37.91
C ASN A 124 1.57 22.09 38.29
N GLY A 125 0.39 21.80 37.73
CA GLY A 125 -0.85 22.53 37.99
C GLY A 125 -1.02 23.84 37.20
N LYS A 126 -0.10 24.20 36.30
CA LYS A 126 -0.20 25.40 35.46
C LYS A 126 -0.38 25.02 33.99
N LYS A 127 -1.31 25.68 33.27
CA LYS A 127 -1.45 25.54 31.82
C LYS A 127 -0.24 26.16 31.13
N VAL A 128 0.42 25.40 30.26
CA VAL A 128 1.64 25.79 29.55
C VAL A 128 1.49 25.82 28.03
N ALA A 129 0.45 25.25 27.45
CA ALA A 129 0.16 25.39 26.02
C ALA A 129 -1.24 24.88 25.67
N GLY A 130 -1.69 25.21 24.45
CA GLY A 130 -2.72 24.47 23.74
C GLY A 130 -2.26 24.21 22.30
N HIS A 131 -2.77 23.15 21.68
CA HIS A 131 -2.49 22.79 20.28
C HIS A 131 -3.78 22.33 19.59
N LEU A 132 -3.94 22.73 18.33
CA LEU A 132 -5.04 22.32 17.45
C LEU A 132 -4.43 21.80 16.15
N GLY A 133 -4.68 20.52 15.83
CA GLY A 133 -4.01 19.78 14.76
C GLY A 133 -3.63 18.38 15.22
N GLY A 134 -3.44 17.44 14.28
CA GLY A 134 -3.35 16.00 14.61
C GLY A 134 -2.09 15.26 14.16
N PHE A 135 -1.28 15.83 13.26
CA PHE A 135 -0.24 15.09 12.53
C PHE A 135 1.12 15.78 12.42
N THR A 136 1.25 17.01 12.91
CA THR A 136 2.51 17.76 12.92
C THR A 136 3.06 17.87 14.34
N PRO A 137 4.40 17.90 14.50
CA PRO A 137 5.02 18.06 15.81
C PRO A 137 4.86 19.49 16.32
N PHE A 138 4.74 19.64 17.63
CA PHE A 138 4.79 20.94 18.30
C PHE A 138 5.64 20.87 19.58
N GLU A 139 6.18 22.02 19.95
CA GLU A 139 7.13 22.17 21.05
C GLU A 139 6.71 23.27 22.02
N VAL A 140 6.89 23.02 23.31
CA VAL A 140 6.58 23.96 24.40
C VAL A 140 7.83 24.17 25.25
N ASP A 141 8.23 25.42 25.48
CA ASP A 141 9.27 25.73 26.46
C ASP A 141 8.70 25.63 27.88
N VAL A 142 9.21 24.65 28.64
CA VAL A 142 8.75 24.34 30.00
C VAL A 142 9.78 24.71 31.07
N THR A 143 10.87 25.38 30.70
CA THR A 143 12.02 25.67 31.57
C THR A 143 11.60 26.35 32.88
N ASN A 144 10.66 27.29 32.81
CA ASN A 144 10.19 28.07 33.96
C ASN A 144 9.02 27.41 34.73
N PHE A 145 8.59 26.22 34.31
CA PHE A 145 7.42 25.51 34.86
C PHE A 145 7.79 24.20 35.55
N VAL A 146 8.99 23.68 35.29
CA VAL A 146 9.51 22.49 35.94
C VAL A 146 9.98 22.78 37.37
N LYS A 147 9.95 21.73 38.19
CA LYS A 147 10.71 21.62 39.43
C LYS A 147 12.01 20.92 39.09
N TRP A 148 13.14 21.56 39.38
CA TRP A 148 14.46 20.97 39.13
C TRP A 148 14.81 19.83 40.10
N SER A 149 14.12 19.75 41.24
CA SER A 149 14.25 18.67 42.22
C SER A 149 12.90 18.01 42.48
N GLY A 150 12.90 16.68 42.56
CA GLY A 150 11.70 15.88 42.81
C GLY A 150 10.82 15.68 41.57
N ASP A 151 9.57 15.26 41.81
CA ASP A 151 8.64 14.89 40.74
C ASP A 151 7.99 16.11 40.09
N ASN A 152 8.04 16.12 38.77
CA ASN A 152 7.21 16.94 37.91
C ASN A 152 5.98 16.15 37.48
N GLN A 153 4.81 16.80 37.47
CA GLN A 153 3.57 16.21 36.98
C GLN A 153 3.15 16.89 35.67
N LEU A 154 3.16 16.13 34.59
CA LEU A 154 2.57 16.51 33.30
C LEU A 154 1.14 15.99 33.24
N LEU A 155 0.19 16.88 32.93
CA LEU A 155 -1.19 16.57 32.61
C LEU A 155 -1.48 17.08 31.20
N VAL A 156 -1.97 16.21 30.33
CA VAL A 156 -2.41 16.55 28.98
C VAL A 156 -3.91 16.27 28.90
N LYS A 157 -4.68 17.30 28.53
CA LYS A 157 -6.09 17.15 28.21
C LYS A 157 -6.23 17.03 26.71
N VAL A 158 -6.96 16.04 26.22
CA VAL A 158 -7.12 15.78 24.77
C VAL A 158 -8.60 15.64 24.45
N LYS A 159 -9.05 16.33 23.40
CA LYS A 159 -10.40 16.21 22.83
C LYS A 159 -10.26 15.80 21.37
N SER A 160 -10.99 14.77 20.97
CA SER A 160 -10.97 14.20 19.60
C SER A 160 -11.84 15.01 18.65
N GLY A 161 -13.05 15.41 19.09
CA GLY A 161 -13.97 16.26 18.35
C GLY A 161 -13.44 17.68 18.21
N SER A 162 -12.90 18.00 17.04
CA SER A 162 -12.43 19.34 16.70
C SER A 162 -12.59 19.64 15.21
N LYS A 163 -12.48 20.92 14.84
CA LYS A 163 -12.43 21.32 13.43
C LYS A 163 -11.22 20.73 12.69
N ALA A 164 -10.12 20.47 13.39
CA ALA A 164 -8.95 19.85 12.77
C ALA A 164 -9.25 18.38 12.38
N ASP A 165 -9.99 17.64 13.20
CA ASP A 165 -10.46 16.30 12.85
C ASP A 165 -11.43 16.32 11.66
N SER A 166 -12.37 17.28 11.65
CA SER A 166 -13.34 17.41 10.54
C SER A 166 -12.68 17.83 9.22
N LEU A 167 -11.59 18.61 9.26
CA LEU A 167 -10.82 18.99 8.07
C LEU A 167 -9.95 17.86 7.54
N ALA A 168 -9.34 17.06 8.42
CA ALA A 168 -8.52 15.92 8.04
C ALA A 168 -9.36 14.68 7.66
N SER A 169 -10.63 14.63 8.09
CA SER A 169 -11.53 13.48 7.98
C SER A 169 -10.92 12.17 8.53
N ALA A 170 -9.93 12.24 9.44
CA ALA A 170 -9.16 11.05 9.78
C ALA A 170 -9.98 10.03 10.59
N SER A 171 -10.84 10.50 11.53
CA SER A 171 -11.78 9.61 12.25
C SER A 171 -12.81 8.99 11.31
N GLN A 172 -13.26 9.76 10.32
CA GLN A 172 -14.14 9.26 9.27
C GLN A 172 -13.44 8.15 8.49
N TYR A 173 -12.22 8.39 7.98
CA TYR A 173 -11.40 7.42 7.25
C TYR A 173 -11.04 6.17 8.07
N ALA A 174 -10.80 6.28 9.37
CA ALA A 174 -10.49 5.10 10.18
C ALA A 174 -11.73 4.29 10.59
N VAL A 175 -12.93 4.86 10.40
CA VAL A 175 -14.23 4.28 10.83
C VAL A 175 -14.27 4.01 12.34
N HIS A 176 -13.51 4.80 13.09
CA HIS A 176 -13.53 4.91 14.53
C HIS A 176 -12.96 6.27 14.92
N GLU A 177 -13.30 6.73 16.11
CA GLU A 177 -12.81 8.01 16.61
C GLU A 177 -11.30 7.93 16.87
N LEU A 178 -10.52 8.75 16.15
CA LEU A 178 -9.12 8.95 16.51
C LEU A 178 -9.07 9.85 17.74
N GLY A 179 -8.17 9.51 18.66
CA GLY A 179 -7.93 10.35 19.82
C GLY A 179 -6.77 9.87 20.66
N GLY A 180 -6.10 10.85 21.28
CA GLY A 180 -5.02 10.61 22.22
C GLY A 180 -3.68 11.12 21.74
N ILE A 181 -2.61 10.71 22.42
CA ILE A 181 -1.23 11.04 22.05
C ILE A 181 -0.75 9.95 21.07
N SER A 182 -0.91 10.19 19.76
CA SER A 182 -0.78 9.17 18.71
C SER A 182 0.66 8.90 18.27
N ARG A 183 1.60 9.83 18.50
CA ARG A 183 3.04 9.67 18.26
C ARG A 183 3.86 10.06 19.49
N LYS A 184 5.18 9.87 19.41
CA LYS A 184 6.09 9.96 20.56
C LYS A 184 6.05 11.32 21.26
N VAL A 185 6.30 11.29 22.57
CA VAL A 185 6.42 12.47 23.45
C VAL A 185 7.74 12.38 24.23
N TYR A 186 8.46 13.49 24.30
CA TYR A 186 9.74 13.54 25.00
C TYR A 186 10.11 14.96 25.43
N LEU A 187 10.99 15.03 26.42
CA LEU A 187 11.68 16.26 26.81
C LEU A 187 13.08 16.29 26.19
N MET A 188 13.52 17.48 25.81
CA MET A 188 14.91 17.72 25.40
C MET A 188 15.47 18.93 26.14
N ALA A 189 16.76 18.86 26.48
CA ALA A 189 17.49 19.99 27.04
C ALA A 189 18.48 20.54 26.02
N ILE A 190 18.23 21.77 25.56
CA ILE A 190 19.03 22.47 24.56
C ILE A 190 19.81 23.62 25.18
N ALA A 191 20.89 24.05 24.52
CA ALA A 191 21.72 25.16 24.99
C ALA A 191 20.93 26.49 25.04
N PRO A 192 21.27 27.44 25.92
CA PRO A 192 20.63 28.77 25.93
C PRO A 192 20.81 29.56 24.63
N VAL A 193 21.99 29.48 24.00
CA VAL A 193 22.21 29.94 22.63
C VAL A 193 22.15 28.72 21.71
N ASN A 194 21.12 28.63 20.88
CA ASN A 194 20.83 27.41 20.11
C ASN A 194 20.29 27.69 18.72
N PHE A 195 20.24 26.64 17.89
CA PHE A 195 19.51 26.67 16.64
C PHE A 195 17.99 26.53 16.90
N ALA A 196 17.21 27.55 16.59
CA ALA A 196 15.75 27.47 16.59
C ALA A 196 15.18 26.96 15.26
N TYR A 197 15.97 27.04 14.19
CA TYR A 197 15.64 26.57 12.85
C TYR A 197 16.92 26.25 12.10
N ALA A 198 16.87 25.22 11.26
CA ALA A 198 17.90 24.93 10.29
C ALA A 198 17.30 24.24 9.07
N ASP A 199 17.57 24.75 7.88
CA ASP A 199 17.21 24.11 6.62
C ASP A 199 18.42 24.06 5.68
N ILE A 200 18.55 22.94 4.96
CA ILE A 200 19.69 22.67 4.10
C ILE A 200 19.17 22.36 2.70
N LYS A 201 19.68 23.11 1.72
CA LYS A 201 19.33 23.03 0.31
C LYS A 201 20.57 22.69 -0.51
N THR A 202 20.38 21.95 -1.58
CA THR A 202 21.44 21.64 -2.55
C THR A 202 21.03 22.12 -3.92
N ASN A 203 21.91 22.85 -4.59
CA ASN A 203 21.72 23.32 -5.95
C ASN A 203 22.89 22.90 -6.80
N PHE A 204 22.62 22.25 -7.93
CA PHE A 204 23.64 21.86 -8.87
C PHE A 204 23.99 23.00 -9.84
N ASP A 205 25.20 22.96 -10.36
CA ASP A 205 25.56 23.72 -11.56
C ASP A 205 24.75 23.24 -12.79
N LYS A 206 24.88 23.97 -13.91
CA LYS A 206 24.13 23.67 -15.14
C LYS A 206 24.40 22.27 -15.71
N ASN A 207 25.55 21.68 -15.39
CA ASN A 207 25.97 20.36 -15.87
C ASN A 207 25.61 19.24 -14.88
N TYR A 208 25.07 19.58 -13.70
CA TYR A 208 24.81 18.65 -12.61
C TYR A 208 26.09 17.92 -12.17
N GLU A 209 27.23 18.61 -12.18
CA GLU A 209 28.51 18.04 -11.79
C GLU A 209 28.89 18.50 -10.38
N ASN A 210 28.90 19.80 -10.12
CA ASN A 210 29.17 20.37 -8.80
C ASN A 210 27.89 20.91 -8.17
N ALA A 211 27.88 21.04 -6.84
CA ALA A 211 26.75 21.60 -6.12
C ALA A 211 27.17 22.66 -5.10
N VAL A 212 26.26 23.55 -4.78
CA VAL A 212 26.35 24.45 -3.63
C VAL A 212 25.51 23.86 -2.51
N LEU A 213 26.11 23.71 -1.33
CA LEU A 213 25.39 23.44 -0.09
C LEU A 213 24.99 24.77 0.53
N ASN A 214 23.70 25.04 0.65
CA ASN A 214 23.17 26.29 1.19
C ASN A 214 22.34 25.98 2.45
N THR A 215 22.72 26.57 3.58
CA THR A 215 22.06 26.34 4.87
C THR A 215 21.51 27.64 5.43
N ASP A 216 20.19 27.71 5.60
CA ASP A 216 19.50 28.76 6.32
C ASP A 216 19.33 28.35 7.79
N VAL A 217 19.72 29.21 8.73
CA VAL A 217 19.52 28.96 10.17
C VAL A 217 18.87 30.15 10.85
N ILE A 218 18.20 29.88 11.97
CA ILE A 218 17.81 30.92 12.94
C ILE A 218 18.45 30.57 14.26
N ILE A 219 19.28 31.48 14.76
CA ILE A 219 19.93 31.38 16.07
C ILE A 219 19.03 32.06 17.10
N ALA A 220 18.70 31.36 18.18
CA ALA A 220 17.98 31.93 19.32
C ALA A 220 18.96 32.22 20.46
N ASN A 221 18.78 33.38 21.10
CA ASN A 221 19.42 33.69 22.37
C ASN A 221 18.38 33.64 23.51
N GLU A 222 18.31 32.51 24.21
CA GLU A 222 17.40 32.28 25.34
C GLU A 222 18.07 32.40 26.71
N GLN A 223 19.29 32.97 26.74
CA GLN A 223 20.00 33.31 27.98
C GLN A 223 19.62 34.72 28.48
N ASP A 224 20.02 35.06 29.71
CA ASP A 224 19.65 36.35 30.32
C ASP A 224 20.55 37.54 29.91
N THR A 225 21.53 37.31 29.04
CA THR A 225 22.49 38.30 28.56
C THR A 225 22.54 38.33 27.03
N LYS A 226 23.11 39.40 26.47
CA LYS A 226 23.40 39.49 25.04
C LYS A 226 24.40 38.39 24.64
N ALA A 227 24.15 37.70 23.53
CA ALA A 227 25.10 36.77 22.93
C ALA A 227 25.86 37.50 21.81
N GLY A 228 27.18 37.50 21.85
CA GLY A 228 28.01 38.21 20.88
C GLY A 228 29.26 37.43 20.52
N ASN A 229 30.03 37.93 19.55
CA ASN A 229 31.23 37.23 19.01
C ASN A 229 30.93 35.79 18.56
N LEU A 230 29.73 35.55 18.04
CA LEU A 230 29.32 34.23 17.57
C LEU A 230 29.90 33.95 16.18
N SER A 231 30.16 32.68 15.90
CA SER A 231 30.47 32.19 14.56
C SER A 231 29.66 30.93 14.25
N LEU A 232 29.23 30.80 13.00
CA LEU A 232 28.53 29.64 12.49
C LEU A 232 29.49 28.77 11.69
N LYS A 233 29.61 27.50 12.09
CA LYS A 233 30.39 26.49 11.38
C LYS A 233 29.48 25.46 10.75
N ALA A 234 29.68 25.16 9.47
CA ALA A 234 29.07 24.03 8.78
C ALA A 234 30.16 23.07 8.32
N GLU A 235 30.01 21.79 8.63
CA GLU A 235 30.91 20.71 8.21
C GLU A 235 30.10 19.62 7.51
N LEU A 236 30.58 19.17 6.35
CA LEU A 236 29.95 18.11 5.56
C LEU A 236 30.82 16.84 5.65
N PHE A 237 30.19 15.73 5.96
CA PHE A 237 30.79 14.40 6.02
C PHE A 237 30.07 13.44 5.09
N LYS A 238 30.74 12.35 4.68
CA LYS A 238 30.08 11.18 4.07
C LYS A 238 29.10 10.55 5.08
N ALA A 239 28.31 9.58 4.61
CA ALA A 239 27.35 8.84 5.44
C ALA A 239 27.98 8.18 6.69
N ASP A 240 29.28 7.89 6.67
CA ASP A 240 30.01 7.35 7.83
C ASP A 240 30.11 8.33 9.02
N GLY A 241 29.83 9.62 8.80
CA GLY A 241 29.93 10.68 9.81
C GLY A 241 31.38 11.03 10.20
N ILE A 242 32.38 10.48 9.53
CA ILE A 242 33.81 10.60 9.87
C ILE A 242 34.58 11.24 8.71
N THR A 243 34.33 10.83 7.47
CA THR A 243 35.05 11.30 6.30
C THR A 243 34.56 12.69 5.90
N LYS A 244 35.34 13.72 6.24
CA LYS A 244 35.03 15.12 5.95
C LYS A 244 35.23 15.46 4.48
N VAL A 245 34.23 16.10 3.89
CA VAL A 245 34.15 16.48 2.47
C VAL A 245 34.31 17.98 2.26
N GLY A 246 33.87 18.79 3.23
CA GLY A 246 34.01 20.24 3.17
C GLY A 246 33.62 20.92 4.48
N GLU A 247 33.98 22.19 4.61
CA GLU A 247 33.54 23.03 5.71
C GLU A 247 33.50 24.52 5.35
N LYS A 248 32.76 25.27 6.15
CA LYS A 248 32.76 26.73 6.14
C LYS A 248 32.59 27.25 7.56
N LEU A 249 33.29 28.33 7.88
CA LEU A 249 33.12 29.13 9.10
C LEU A 249 32.79 30.57 8.70
N VAL A 250 31.76 31.15 9.28
CA VAL A 250 31.36 32.55 9.08
C VAL A 250 31.11 33.23 10.42
N ALA A 251 31.53 34.49 10.57
CA ALA A 251 31.17 35.29 11.72
C ALA A 251 29.67 35.64 11.66
N VAL A 252 29.00 35.63 12.80
CA VAL A 252 27.62 36.11 12.92
C VAL A 252 27.66 37.63 13.01
N GLU A 253 27.06 38.31 12.04
CA GLU A 253 27.26 39.75 11.83
C GLU A 253 26.74 40.63 12.98
N ASN A 254 25.71 40.15 13.69
CA ASN A 254 25.05 40.90 14.75
C ASN A 254 25.04 40.10 16.05
N ASP A 255 25.34 40.77 17.15
CA ASP A 255 25.02 40.25 18.46
C ASP A 255 23.51 40.09 18.62
N ILE A 256 23.10 39.07 19.37
CA ILE A 256 21.69 38.72 19.57
C ILE A 256 21.29 39.12 20.98
N SER A 257 20.33 40.05 21.10
CA SER A 257 19.79 40.47 22.40
C SER A 257 19.07 39.32 23.11
N ARG A 258 18.90 39.42 24.43
CA ARG A 258 18.16 38.45 25.24
C ARG A 258 16.75 38.25 24.66
N GLY A 259 16.39 36.99 24.41
CA GLY A 259 15.07 36.58 23.91
C GLY A 259 14.87 36.79 22.40
N GLU A 260 15.86 37.33 21.69
CA GLU A 260 15.76 37.60 20.26
C GLU A 260 16.27 36.43 19.40
N TYR A 261 15.90 36.47 18.13
CA TYR A 261 16.28 35.51 17.10
C TYR A 261 17.05 36.22 15.99
N LEU A 262 18.03 35.55 15.39
CA LEU A 262 18.77 36.05 14.24
C LEU A 262 18.82 35.02 13.13
N GLN A 263 18.26 35.38 11.97
CA GLN A 263 18.38 34.58 10.75
C GLN A 263 19.76 34.80 10.12
N GLN A 264 20.41 33.71 9.70
CA GLN A 264 21.74 33.70 9.06
C GLN A 264 21.76 32.67 7.93
N ASN A 265 22.68 32.86 6.99
CA ASN A 265 22.93 31.93 5.90
C ASN A 265 24.41 31.52 5.87
N ILE A 266 24.68 30.25 5.59
CA ILE A 266 26.04 29.76 5.31
C ILE A 266 26.01 28.85 4.09
N SER A 267 26.93 29.09 3.15
CA SER A 267 27.04 28.31 1.94
C SER A 267 28.50 28.05 1.52
N PHE A 268 28.73 26.92 0.85
CA PHE A 268 30.01 26.57 0.24
C PHE A 268 29.84 25.56 -0.90
N ASP A 269 30.82 25.53 -1.79
CA ASP A 269 30.85 24.65 -2.96
C ASP A 269 31.26 23.22 -2.59
N VAL A 270 30.66 22.24 -3.27
CA VAL A 270 30.95 20.81 -3.16
C VAL A 270 31.22 20.27 -4.56
N VAL A 271 32.45 19.81 -4.78
CA VAL A 271 32.89 19.27 -6.07
C VAL A 271 32.40 17.84 -6.20
N LYS A 272 31.69 17.53 -7.29
CA LYS A 272 31.26 16.16 -7.64
C LYS A 272 30.63 15.36 -6.49
N PRO A 273 29.60 15.88 -5.80
CA PRO A 273 28.91 15.09 -4.79
C PRO A 273 28.24 13.86 -5.42
N GLU A 274 28.23 12.75 -4.70
CA GLU A 274 27.38 11.61 -5.03
C GLU A 274 25.93 12.04 -4.91
N LYS A 275 25.17 11.82 -5.99
CA LYS A 275 23.78 12.26 -6.07
C LYS A 275 22.88 11.31 -5.31
N TRP A 276 21.85 11.86 -4.68
CA TRP A 276 20.77 11.06 -4.11
C TRP A 276 19.67 10.85 -5.15
N ASP A 277 19.27 9.60 -5.32
CA ASP A 277 18.06 9.18 -6.04
C ASP A 277 17.59 7.81 -5.47
N PRO A 278 16.39 7.31 -5.84
CA PRO A 278 15.89 6.04 -5.30
C PRO A 278 16.78 4.82 -5.60
N GLU A 279 17.54 4.83 -6.69
CA GLU A 279 18.44 3.73 -7.07
C GLU A 279 19.81 3.88 -6.39
N HIS A 280 20.22 5.11 -6.09
CA HIS A 280 21.45 5.47 -5.38
C HIS A 280 21.15 6.43 -4.20
N PRO A 281 20.69 5.93 -3.04
CA PRO A 281 20.33 6.77 -1.90
C PRO A 281 21.56 7.29 -1.14
N ASN A 282 22.48 7.96 -1.84
CA ASN A 282 23.71 8.49 -1.27
C ASN A 282 23.40 9.63 -0.29
N LEU A 283 23.74 9.41 0.97
CA LEU A 283 23.52 10.37 2.05
C LEU A 283 24.84 10.96 2.54
N TYR A 284 24.74 12.19 3.05
CA TYR A 284 25.81 12.94 3.69
C TYR A 284 25.32 13.43 5.05
N VAL A 285 26.26 13.71 5.94
CA VAL A 285 25.98 14.24 7.27
C VAL A 285 26.48 15.68 7.34
N VAL A 286 25.58 16.63 7.61
CA VAL A 286 25.92 18.02 7.88
C VAL A 286 25.90 18.26 9.38
N LYS A 287 27.04 18.70 9.92
CA LYS A 287 27.18 19.17 11.29
C LYS A 287 27.20 20.69 11.29
N LEU A 288 26.25 21.30 11.99
CA LEU A 288 26.19 22.75 12.20
C LEU A 288 26.57 23.04 13.64
N SER A 289 27.39 24.06 13.87
CA SER A 289 27.82 24.46 15.21
C SER A 289 27.79 25.97 15.38
N ILE A 290 27.26 26.42 16.52
CA ILE A 290 27.39 27.80 16.98
C ILE A 290 28.61 27.86 17.89
N LEU A 291 29.55 28.75 17.59
CA LEU A 291 30.76 28.97 18.36
C LEU A 291 30.72 30.36 18.99
N GLU A 292 31.21 30.49 20.21
CA GLU A 292 31.57 31.77 20.83
C GLU A 292 33.08 31.75 21.08
N GLY A 293 33.85 32.40 20.20
CA GLY A 293 35.29 32.18 20.12
C GLY A 293 35.62 30.71 19.82
N ALA A 294 36.31 30.02 20.75
CA ALA A 294 36.63 28.59 20.63
C ALA A 294 35.58 27.67 21.29
N ASN A 295 34.63 28.23 22.04
CA ASN A 295 33.65 27.46 22.79
C ASN A 295 32.47 27.08 21.91
N VAL A 296 32.09 25.81 21.91
CA VAL A 296 30.90 25.33 21.19
C VAL A 296 29.67 25.57 22.06
N GLN A 297 28.75 26.38 21.57
CA GLN A 297 27.49 26.70 22.26
C GLN A 297 26.41 25.66 21.94
N ASP A 298 26.22 25.34 20.67
CA ASP A 298 25.24 24.35 20.22
C ASP A 298 25.74 23.60 18.99
N VAL A 299 25.27 22.36 18.84
CA VAL A 299 25.58 21.49 17.71
C VAL A 299 24.33 20.73 17.29
N ILE A 300 24.02 20.78 16.00
CA ILE A 300 23.00 19.94 15.38
C ILE A 300 23.60 19.16 14.22
N THR A 301 23.03 18.00 13.96
CA THR A 301 23.44 17.12 12.86
C THR A 301 22.21 16.76 12.03
N LYS A 302 22.33 16.86 10.71
CA LYS A 302 21.27 16.49 9.76
C LYS A 302 21.84 15.59 8.66
N SER A 303 21.06 14.58 8.28
CA SER A 303 21.31 13.79 7.08
C SER A 303 20.73 14.52 5.86
N ILE A 304 21.46 14.55 4.75
CA ILE A 304 21.04 15.17 3.50
C ILE A 304 21.41 14.29 2.31
N GLY A 305 20.79 14.54 1.15
CA GLY A 305 21.19 13.95 -0.12
C GLY A 305 21.28 15.03 -1.20
N PHE A 306 22.33 15.01 -2.01
CA PHE A 306 22.49 15.99 -3.10
C PHE A 306 21.57 15.65 -4.25
N ARG A 307 20.50 16.43 -4.42
CA ARG A 307 19.55 16.24 -5.53
C ARG A 307 18.82 17.53 -5.90
N GLN A 308 18.45 17.65 -7.17
CA GLN A 308 17.71 18.79 -7.68
C GLN A 308 16.48 18.34 -8.47
N ILE A 309 15.34 18.97 -8.19
CA ILE A 309 14.04 18.69 -8.80
C ILE A 309 13.62 19.87 -9.66
N GLU A 310 13.17 19.61 -10.88
CA GLU A 310 12.66 20.62 -11.81
C GLU A 310 11.44 20.10 -12.56
N VAL A 311 10.48 20.99 -12.81
CA VAL A 311 9.37 20.72 -13.74
C VAL A 311 9.67 21.47 -15.03
N ARG A 312 9.76 20.75 -16.15
CA ARG A 312 10.05 21.32 -17.48
C ARG A 312 8.98 20.85 -18.46
N GLY A 313 8.09 21.77 -18.85
CA GLY A 313 6.92 21.42 -19.64
C GLY A 313 6.04 20.40 -18.90
N ASN A 314 5.78 19.27 -19.54
CA ASN A 314 4.93 18.20 -19.00
C ASN A 314 5.71 17.06 -18.30
N ARG A 315 6.96 17.30 -17.88
CA ARG A 315 7.82 16.30 -17.25
C ARG A 315 8.45 16.83 -15.96
N VAL A 316 8.62 15.92 -15.00
CA VAL A 316 9.41 16.13 -13.78
C VAL A 316 10.79 15.52 -13.97
N PHE A 317 11.83 16.28 -13.64
CA PHE A 317 13.23 15.89 -13.70
C PHE A 317 13.82 15.83 -12.29
N VAL A 318 14.61 14.80 -12.03
CA VAL A 318 15.48 14.69 -10.86
C VAL A 318 16.90 14.48 -11.37
N ASN A 319 17.85 15.30 -10.92
CA ASN A 319 19.25 15.18 -11.32
C ASN A 319 19.46 15.22 -12.85
N ASN A 320 18.68 16.06 -13.54
CA ASN A 320 18.60 16.19 -15.00
C ASN A 320 18.00 14.99 -15.76
N MET A 321 17.38 14.03 -15.07
CA MET A 321 16.75 12.86 -15.68
C MET A 321 15.23 12.91 -15.50
N PRO A 322 14.42 12.72 -16.56
CA PRO A 322 12.96 12.69 -16.43
C PRO A 322 12.54 11.44 -15.67
N ILE A 323 11.61 11.50 -14.73
CA ILE A 323 11.26 10.33 -13.90
C ILE A 323 9.91 9.70 -14.28
N LYS A 324 9.68 8.47 -13.81
CA LYS A 324 8.37 7.80 -13.79
C LYS A 324 8.10 7.26 -12.38
N LEU A 325 6.88 7.49 -11.89
CA LEU A 325 6.45 7.10 -10.55
C LEU A 325 5.69 5.77 -10.59
N ARG A 326 6.22 4.80 -9.86
CA ARG A 326 5.64 3.49 -9.54
C ARG A 326 5.21 3.56 -8.10
N GLY A 327 3.97 4.00 -7.89
CA GLY A 327 3.51 4.48 -6.60
C GLY A 327 2.55 3.59 -5.86
N VAL A 328 2.41 3.86 -4.55
CA VAL A 328 1.33 3.41 -3.67
C VAL A 328 0.88 4.56 -2.76
N CYS A 329 -0.41 4.62 -2.43
CA CYS A 329 -0.91 5.46 -1.35
C CYS A 329 -0.64 4.77 0.00
N HIS A 330 -0.21 5.52 1.00
CA HIS A 330 0.17 5.00 2.31
C HIS A 330 -0.61 5.71 3.42
N HIS A 331 -1.43 4.94 4.12
CA HIS A 331 -1.94 5.29 5.43
C HIS A 331 -1.11 4.62 6.52
N GLU A 332 -0.98 5.27 7.67
CA GLU A 332 -0.45 4.61 8.87
C GLU A 332 -1.50 3.61 9.37
N THR A 333 -1.20 2.32 9.31
CA THR A 333 -2.15 1.27 9.75
C THR A 333 -1.44 0.27 10.63
N MET A 334 -2.01 -0.07 11.77
CA MET A 334 -1.61 -1.20 12.60
C MET A 334 -2.87 -1.87 13.18
N PRO A 335 -3.16 -3.16 12.89
CA PRO A 335 -4.46 -3.77 13.17
C PRO A 335 -4.97 -3.64 14.60
N LEU A 336 -4.06 -3.62 15.58
CA LEU A 336 -4.38 -3.51 17.01
C LEU A 336 -4.02 -2.16 17.63
N ARG A 337 -3.53 -1.20 16.83
CA ARG A 337 -3.11 0.13 17.33
C ARG A 337 -3.69 1.31 16.53
N GLY A 338 -4.52 1.04 15.51
CA GLY A 338 -5.14 2.07 14.69
C GLY A 338 -4.10 2.72 13.79
N ARG A 339 -4.09 4.06 13.77
CA ARG A 339 -3.08 4.90 13.12
C ARG A 339 -1.81 5.09 13.96
N SER A 340 -1.79 4.67 15.24
CA SER A 340 -0.60 4.76 16.10
C SER A 340 0.39 3.63 15.85
N VAL A 341 1.08 3.71 14.70
CA VAL A 341 2.18 2.81 14.32
C VAL A 341 3.36 2.98 15.29
N ASN A 342 4.14 1.91 15.47
CA ASN A 342 5.29 1.87 16.39
C ASN A 342 6.41 0.96 15.82
N ASP A 343 7.46 0.80 16.62
CA ASP A 343 8.60 -0.07 16.34
C ASP A 343 9.26 0.29 14.99
N ASN A 344 9.69 -0.70 14.21
CA ASN A 344 10.33 -0.51 12.90
C ASN A 344 9.34 -0.63 11.72
N MET A 345 8.04 -0.48 11.95
CA MET A 345 7.02 -0.73 10.92
C MET A 345 7.13 0.23 9.72
N TRP A 346 7.48 1.50 9.92
CA TRP A 346 7.68 2.42 8.80
C TRP A 346 8.84 2.00 7.89
N GLU A 347 9.96 1.54 8.47
CA GLU A 347 11.08 1.00 7.70
C GLU A 347 10.67 -0.28 6.97
N LYS A 348 9.92 -1.16 7.64
CA LYS A 348 9.41 -2.40 7.05
C LYS A 348 8.47 -2.13 5.86
N ASP A 349 7.61 -1.12 5.96
CA ASP A 349 6.73 -0.70 4.86
C ASP A 349 7.56 -0.28 3.64
N VAL A 350 8.58 0.58 3.82
CA VAL A 350 9.45 1.03 2.73
C VAL A 350 10.24 -0.13 2.12
N GLU A 351 10.75 -1.06 2.93
CA GLU A 351 11.43 -2.27 2.46
C GLU A 351 10.52 -3.12 1.55
N LEU A 352 9.30 -3.42 2.03
CA LEU A 352 8.35 -4.25 1.28
C LEU A 352 7.91 -3.59 -0.02
N PHE A 353 7.64 -2.29 -0.02
CA PHE A 353 7.28 -1.59 -1.26
C PHE A 353 8.46 -1.52 -2.23
N ARG A 354 9.67 -1.25 -1.75
CA ARG A 354 10.89 -1.30 -2.58
C ARG A 354 11.09 -2.67 -3.21
N GLU A 355 10.90 -3.74 -2.45
CA GLU A 355 10.96 -5.12 -2.94
C GLU A 355 9.88 -5.41 -3.99
N ALA A 356 8.74 -4.71 -3.95
CA ALA A 356 7.71 -4.74 -4.99
C ALA A 356 7.97 -3.78 -6.17
N ASN A 357 9.18 -3.24 -6.31
CA ASN A 357 9.55 -2.28 -7.35
C ASN A 357 8.82 -0.93 -7.30
N VAL A 358 8.19 -0.61 -6.17
CA VAL A 358 7.68 0.74 -5.89
C VAL A 358 8.87 1.68 -5.69
N ASN A 359 8.79 2.88 -6.26
CA ASN A 359 9.79 3.95 -6.09
C ASN A 359 9.17 5.27 -5.60
N TYR A 360 7.87 5.26 -5.31
CA TYR A 360 7.11 6.43 -4.90
C TYR A 360 6.06 6.07 -3.84
N MET A 361 5.92 6.87 -2.80
CA MET A 361 4.84 6.76 -1.83
C MET A 361 4.14 8.12 -1.67
N ARG A 362 2.82 8.10 -1.53
CA ARG A 362 1.99 9.27 -1.20
C ARG A 362 1.40 9.09 0.19
N THR A 363 1.59 10.05 1.11
CA THR A 363 1.11 9.95 2.50
C THR A 363 -0.34 10.42 2.62
N SER A 364 -1.26 9.63 2.05
CA SER A 364 -2.70 9.87 2.07
C SER A 364 -3.25 9.81 3.51
N HIS A 365 -3.95 10.81 4.05
CA HIS A 365 -4.07 12.19 3.60
C HIS A 365 -3.56 13.13 4.67
N TYR A 366 -2.36 12.87 5.18
CA TYR A 366 -1.75 13.61 6.28
C TYR A 366 -0.23 13.41 6.36
N PRO A 367 0.49 14.33 7.02
CA PRO A 367 1.94 14.21 7.20
C PRO A 367 2.31 12.94 7.96
N PRO A 368 3.33 12.17 7.51
CA PRO A 368 3.72 10.92 8.15
C PRO A 368 4.52 11.17 9.44
N ALA A 369 4.86 10.11 10.17
CA ALA A 369 5.92 10.18 11.17
C ALA A 369 7.29 10.42 10.52
N GLU A 370 8.25 11.00 11.26
CA GLU A 370 9.61 11.25 10.73
C GLU A 370 10.35 9.96 10.38
N GLU A 371 10.01 8.86 11.05
CA GLU A 371 10.54 7.53 10.85
C GLU A 371 10.30 7.02 9.43
N LEU A 372 9.14 7.31 8.82
CA LEU A 372 8.86 6.98 7.42
C LEU A 372 9.76 7.78 6.48
N VAL A 373 9.91 9.07 6.73
CA VAL A 373 10.73 9.96 5.89
C VAL A 373 12.20 9.57 5.97
N ASP A 374 12.71 9.25 7.17
CA ASP A 374 14.06 8.73 7.37
C ASP A 374 14.27 7.40 6.62
N ALA A 375 13.34 6.46 6.73
CA ALA A 375 13.39 5.21 5.98
C ALA A 375 13.41 5.45 4.45
N CYS A 376 12.57 6.35 3.93
CA CYS A 376 12.57 6.72 2.52
C CYS A 376 13.90 7.35 2.07
N ASN A 377 14.52 8.21 2.90
CA ASN A 377 15.83 8.80 2.62
C ASN A 377 16.92 7.73 2.51
N ARG A 378 16.95 6.77 3.46
CA ARG A 378 17.99 5.72 3.54
C ARG A 378 17.82 4.62 2.51
N LEU A 379 16.58 4.18 2.28
CA LEU A 379 16.29 3.02 1.43
C LEU A 379 16.08 3.39 -0.03
N GLY A 380 15.90 4.68 -0.34
CA GLY A 380 15.71 5.19 -1.69
C GLY A 380 14.26 5.04 -2.16
N MET A 381 13.40 5.96 -1.72
CA MET A 381 11.99 6.05 -2.10
C MET A 381 11.61 7.52 -2.29
N PHE A 382 11.00 7.88 -3.42
CA PHE A 382 10.39 9.20 -3.56
C PHE A 382 9.15 9.31 -2.68
N LEU A 383 8.91 10.47 -2.10
CA LEU A 383 7.79 10.71 -1.21
C LEU A 383 7.02 11.97 -1.61
N GLU A 384 5.71 11.86 -1.73
CA GLU A 384 4.79 13.00 -1.65
C GLU A 384 4.26 13.08 -0.22
N VAL A 385 4.44 14.25 0.39
CA VAL A 385 3.94 14.53 1.73
C VAL A 385 2.74 15.45 1.61
N GLU A 386 1.61 14.99 2.14
CA GLU A 386 0.30 15.63 1.98
C GLU A 386 -0.15 16.34 3.26
N ALA A 387 -0.69 17.55 3.11
CA ALA A 387 -1.30 18.30 4.19
C ALA A 387 -2.57 17.59 4.70
N PRO A 388 -2.93 17.73 6.00
CA PRO A 388 -3.97 16.93 6.64
C PRO A 388 -5.39 17.41 6.29
N PHE A 389 -5.75 17.41 5.01
CA PHE A 389 -7.03 17.91 4.52
C PHE A 389 -7.68 16.94 3.54
N CYS A 390 -8.89 16.50 3.88
CA CYS A 390 -9.73 15.70 2.99
C CYS A 390 -11.19 16.07 3.14
N TRP A 391 -11.85 16.40 2.03
CA TRP A 391 -13.22 16.94 2.00
C TRP A 391 -13.39 18.19 2.89
N ALA A 392 -12.41 19.10 2.82
CA ALA A 392 -12.31 20.26 3.71
C ALA A 392 -13.52 21.20 3.64
N GLU A 393 -14.20 21.26 2.49
CA GLU A 393 -15.44 22.03 2.28
C GLU A 393 -16.58 21.63 3.23
N ASN A 394 -16.57 20.40 3.75
CA ASN A 394 -17.56 19.94 4.73
C ASN A 394 -17.38 20.60 6.11
N THR A 395 -16.25 21.30 6.33
CA THR A 395 -15.98 22.03 7.57
C THR A 395 -16.03 23.53 7.34
N GLN A 396 -16.94 24.20 8.06
CA GLN A 396 -17.07 25.66 8.01
C GLN A 396 -15.93 26.35 8.79
N VAL A 397 -15.03 26.99 8.04
CA VAL A 397 -13.91 27.78 8.57
C VAL A 397 -14.01 29.21 8.02
N PRO A 398 -14.20 30.23 8.88
CA PRO A 398 -14.33 31.61 8.41
C PRO A 398 -13.05 32.12 7.74
N LEU A 399 -13.11 32.40 6.43
CA LEU A 399 -11.96 32.87 5.64
C LEU A 399 -11.33 34.16 6.21
N GLY A 400 -10.00 34.26 6.12
CA GLY A 400 -9.25 35.45 6.54
C GLY A 400 -9.19 35.70 8.06
N THR A 401 -9.64 34.74 8.88
CA THR A 401 -9.57 34.82 10.34
C THR A 401 -8.35 34.11 10.91
N GLU A 402 -7.97 34.40 12.15
CA GLU A 402 -6.86 33.72 12.84
C GLU A 402 -7.07 32.20 12.92
N ILE A 403 -8.30 31.74 13.11
CA ILE A 403 -8.62 30.30 13.13
C ILE A 403 -8.48 29.66 11.74
N TYR A 404 -8.75 30.39 10.66
CA TYR A 404 -8.47 29.92 9.30
C TYR A 404 -6.97 29.75 9.08
N HIS A 405 -6.17 30.76 9.46
CA HIS A 405 -4.71 30.64 9.38
C HIS A 405 -4.19 29.46 10.21
N THR A 406 -4.66 29.32 11.44
CA THR A 406 -4.27 28.21 12.34
C THR A 406 -4.59 26.84 11.73
N LEU A 407 -5.80 26.67 11.17
CA LEU A 407 -6.27 25.38 10.68
C LEU A 407 -5.76 25.04 9.27
N MET A 408 -5.69 26.00 8.35
CA MET A 408 -5.40 25.75 6.93
C MET A 408 -3.94 26.05 6.57
N VAL A 409 -3.41 27.19 7.04
CA VAL A 409 -2.09 27.69 6.64
C VAL A 409 -0.99 27.11 7.52
N ASP A 410 -1.10 27.27 8.84
CA ASP A 410 -0.08 26.89 9.81
C ASP A 410 0.19 25.38 9.78
N GLN A 411 -0.84 24.53 9.71
CA GLN A 411 -0.66 23.07 9.63
C GLN A 411 0.17 22.65 8.40
N THR A 412 -0.05 23.29 7.24
CA THR A 412 0.72 23.00 6.02
C THR A 412 2.14 23.56 6.11
N LEU A 413 2.31 24.77 6.63
CA LEU A 413 3.64 25.36 6.82
C LEU A 413 4.47 24.58 7.85
N ASP A 414 3.85 24.05 8.90
CA ASP A 414 4.49 23.20 9.89
C ASP A 414 4.96 21.87 9.28
N MET A 415 4.15 21.25 8.43
CA MET A 415 4.55 20.08 7.64
C MET A 415 5.80 20.39 6.80
N VAL A 416 5.77 21.46 6.00
CA VAL A 416 6.90 21.84 5.15
C VAL A 416 8.12 22.19 5.99
N ASN A 417 7.95 22.96 7.07
CA ASN A 417 9.01 23.37 7.99
C ASN A 417 9.74 22.15 8.56
N TYR A 418 8.98 21.15 8.99
CA TYR A 418 9.53 19.96 9.60
C TYR A 418 10.29 19.07 8.62
N PHE A 419 9.83 18.98 7.37
CA PHE A 419 10.27 17.96 6.44
C PHE A 419 11.16 18.42 5.28
N ARG A 420 11.22 19.72 4.98
CA ARG A 420 11.90 20.28 3.77
C ARG A 420 13.38 19.98 3.57
N SER A 421 14.13 19.57 4.59
CA SER A 421 15.54 19.16 4.40
C SER A 421 15.71 17.71 3.95
N ASN A 422 14.62 16.93 3.83
CA ASN A 422 14.69 15.50 3.50
C ASN A 422 14.80 15.27 1.97
N PRO A 423 15.81 14.54 1.48
CA PRO A 423 16.01 14.32 0.05
C PRO A 423 14.89 13.48 -0.60
N ALA A 424 14.27 12.56 0.14
CA ALA A 424 13.19 11.70 -0.36
C ALA A 424 11.96 12.45 -0.86
N ILE A 425 11.67 13.61 -0.27
CA ILE A 425 10.46 14.35 -0.58
C ILE A 425 10.59 14.97 -1.96
N LEU A 426 9.73 14.50 -2.86
CA LEU A 426 9.63 14.91 -4.25
C LEU A 426 8.62 16.05 -4.40
N THR A 427 7.45 15.94 -3.76
CA THR A 427 6.30 16.84 -3.98
C THR A 427 5.62 17.19 -2.66
N TRP A 428 5.09 18.41 -2.56
CA TRP A 428 4.16 18.81 -1.49
C TRP A 428 2.72 18.75 -2.00
N SER A 429 1.88 17.92 -1.40
CA SER A 429 0.43 17.92 -1.66
C SER A 429 -0.28 18.84 -0.67
N ILE A 430 -1.08 19.79 -1.16
CA ILE A 430 -1.79 20.77 -0.31
C ILE A 430 -3.14 20.27 0.21
N GLY A 431 -3.62 19.11 -0.23
CA GLY A 431 -4.87 18.51 0.26
C GLY A 431 -5.44 17.47 -0.71
N ASN A 432 -6.51 16.81 -0.27
CA ASN A 432 -7.20 15.74 -0.98
C ASN A 432 -8.69 16.02 -1.16
N GLU A 433 -9.23 15.67 -2.32
CA GLU A 433 -10.67 15.63 -2.65
C GLU A 433 -11.47 16.82 -2.09
N SER A 434 -10.87 18.01 -2.04
CA SER A 434 -11.52 19.18 -1.46
C SER A 434 -11.98 20.11 -2.58
N GLU A 435 -13.20 20.64 -2.46
CA GLU A 435 -13.70 21.63 -3.40
C GLU A 435 -13.20 23.05 -3.04
N ASN A 436 -13.44 24.03 -3.90
CA ASN A 436 -13.13 25.44 -3.64
C ASN A 436 -11.63 25.72 -3.38
N TYR A 437 -10.75 25.18 -4.23
CA TYR A 437 -9.28 25.37 -4.16
C TYR A 437 -8.86 26.81 -3.84
N LYS A 438 -9.50 27.77 -4.51
CA LYS A 438 -9.22 29.20 -4.34
C LYS A 438 -9.42 29.71 -2.91
N ASP A 439 -10.45 29.22 -2.23
CA ASP A 439 -10.86 29.73 -0.91
C ASP A 439 -10.05 29.07 0.21
N TYR A 440 -9.70 27.79 0.06
CA TYR A 440 -9.07 27.01 1.13
C TYR A 440 -7.55 26.81 0.97
N PHE A 441 -7.03 26.76 -0.26
CA PHE A 441 -5.68 26.25 -0.50
C PHE A 441 -4.78 27.20 -1.30
N LYS A 442 -5.31 28.12 -2.10
CA LYS A 442 -4.50 29.00 -2.97
C LYS A 442 -3.50 29.87 -2.21
N GLU A 443 -3.92 30.45 -1.08
CA GLU A 443 -3.01 31.21 -0.21
C GLU A 443 -1.90 30.30 0.34
N THR A 444 -2.27 29.17 0.92
CA THR A 444 -1.34 28.18 1.48
C THR A 444 -0.36 27.69 0.43
N ALA A 445 -0.82 27.32 -0.77
CA ALA A 445 0.01 26.89 -1.88
C ALA A 445 1.04 27.95 -2.28
N LYS A 446 0.63 29.22 -2.37
CA LYS A 446 1.54 30.35 -2.65
C LYS A 446 2.61 30.48 -1.56
N LEU A 447 2.23 30.42 -0.29
CA LEU A 447 3.17 30.50 0.83
C LEU A 447 4.15 29.33 0.85
N VAL A 448 3.68 28.10 0.58
CA VAL A 448 4.54 26.92 0.43
C VAL A 448 5.58 27.13 -0.66
N LYS A 449 5.20 27.67 -1.84
CA LYS A 449 6.15 27.93 -2.93
C LYS A 449 7.23 28.95 -2.56
N GLN A 450 6.85 29.99 -1.83
CA GLN A 450 7.77 31.01 -1.35
C GLN A 450 8.70 30.47 -0.27
N PHE A 451 8.17 29.57 0.58
CA PHE A 451 8.91 28.98 1.68
C PHE A 451 9.90 27.91 1.19
N ASP A 452 9.47 26.98 0.35
CA ASP A 452 10.28 25.95 -0.29
C ASP A 452 10.12 25.96 -1.82
N PRO A 453 10.99 26.70 -2.55
CA PRO A 453 10.96 26.72 -4.01
C PRO A 453 11.62 25.49 -4.65
N THR A 454 12.23 24.59 -3.86
CA THR A 454 13.04 23.47 -4.36
C THR A 454 12.22 22.24 -4.77
N ARG A 455 10.91 22.25 -4.51
CA ARG A 455 9.98 21.17 -4.80
C ARG A 455 8.72 21.69 -5.52
N PRO A 456 8.14 20.91 -6.44
CA PRO A 456 6.81 21.18 -6.98
C PRO A 456 5.71 20.93 -5.95
N ARG A 457 4.53 21.48 -6.24
CA ARG A 457 3.30 21.25 -5.48
C ARG A 457 2.26 20.55 -6.37
N ASN A 458 1.34 19.82 -5.75
CA ASN A 458 0.16 19.24 -6.41
C ASN A 458 -1.04 19.25 -5.45
N PHE A 459 -2.25 19.07 -5.99
CA PHE A 459 -3.49 19.03 -5.20
C PHE A 459 -4.32 17.82 -5.61
N SER A 460 -4.44 16.83 -4.73
CA SER A 460 -5.05 15.53 -5.04
C SER A 460 -6.56 15.68 -5.24
N GLN A 461 -7.04 15.48 -6.47
CA GLN A 461 -8.43 15.75 -6.84
C GLN A 461 -8.79 15.12 -8.20
N TYR A 462 -10.08 14.92 -8.45
CA TYR A 462 -10.62 14.63 -9.77
C TYR A 462 -10.43 15.83 -10.71
N GLY A 463 -9.84 15.58 -11.87
CA GLY A 463 -9.62 16.57 -12.91
C GLY A 463 -8.28 17.31 -12.79
N PRO A 464 -7.52 17.44 -13.90
CA PRO A 464 -6.19 18.05 -13.88
C PRO A 464 -6.16 19.56 -13.62
N ASP A 465 -7.32 20.23 -13.65
CA ASP A 465 -7.46 21.68 -13.50
C ASP A 465 -8.21 22.07 -12.21
N ALA A 466 -8.39 21.13 -11.27
CA ALA A 466 -9.01 21.39 -9.98
C ALA A 466 -8.25 22.44 -9.14
N ASP A 467 -6.98 22.65 -9.45
CA ASP A 467 -6.11 23.67 -8.87
C ASP A 467 -6.13 25.01 -9.62
N GLU A 468 -7.07 25.20 -10.57
CA GLU A 468 -7.17 26.37 -11.46
C GLU A 468 -5.91 26.65 -12.29
N GLY A 469 -5.03 25.66 -12.50
CA GLY A 469 -3.77 25.87 -13.23
C GLY A 469 -2.63 26.46 -12.38
N ASP A 470 -2.80 26.55 -11.05
CA ASP A 470 -1.89 27.27 -10.14
C ASP A 470 -0.63 26.47 -9.72
N LEU A 471 -0.66 25.14 -9.85
CA LEU A 471 0.39 24.26 -9.36
C LEU A 471 1.23 23.65 -10.48
N GLU A 472 2.40 23.13 -10.12
CA GLU A 472 3.36 22.60 -11.08
C GLU A 472 2.98 21.21 -11.61
N ILE A 473 2.26 20.41 -10.83
CA ILE A 473 1.85 19.03 -11.18
C ILE A 473 0.32 18.91 -11.08
N CYS A 474 -0.29 18.37 -12.13
CA CYS A 474 -1.71 17.99 -12.16
C CYS A 474 -1.94 16.63 -11.51
N ASN A 475 -3.16 16.39 -11.02
CA ASN A 475 -3.62 15.09 -10.54
C ASN A 475 -4.86 14.61 -11.32
N GLU A 476 -5.16 13.33 -11.21
CA GLU A 476 -6.40 12.74 -11.70
C GLU A 476 -6.68 11.40 -10.99
N HIS A 477 -7.81 11.36 -10.29
CA HIS A 477 -8.32 10.17 -9.62
C HIS A 477 -8.94 9.18 -10.60
N TYR A 478 -8.57 7.90 -10.47
CA TYR A 478 -9.18 6.75 -11.14
C TYR A 478 -9.45 6.96 -12.65
N PRO A 479 -8.43 7.31 -13.47
CA PRO A 479 -8.62 7.75 -14.85
C PRO A 479 -9.08 6.64 -15.82
N GLY A 480 -9.09 5.38 -15.35
CA GLY A 480 -9.44 4.20 -16.13
C GLY A 480 -8.39 3.80 -17.17
N PRO A 481 -8.67 2.76 -17.99
CA PRO A 481 -7.69 2.14 -18.90
C PRO A 481 -7.23 3.02 -20.06
N ASP A 482 -7.93 4.14 -20.32
CA ASP A 482 -7.66 5.06 -21.41
C ASP A 482 -7.19 6.44 -20.91
N GLY A 483 -6.96 6.59 -19.60
CA GLY A 483 -6.41 7.80 -18.99
C GLY A 483 -5.09 8.25 -19.60
N SER A 484 -4.21 7.30 -19.93
CA SER A 484 -2.92 7.59 -20.56
C SER A 484 -3.04 8.21 -21.96
N GLU A 485 -4.08 7.87 -22.73
CA GLU A 485 -4.37 8.52 -24.01
C GLU A 485 -5.04 9.88 -23.80
N ARG A 486 -6.00 9.95 -22.88
CA ARG A 486 -6.74 11.17 -22.54
C ARG A 486 -5.78 12.33 -22.18
N TYR A 487 -4.74 12.04 -21.41
CA TYR A 487 -3.81 13.05 -20.92
C TYR A 487 -2.46 13.07 -21.65
N ARG A 488 -2.31 12.37 -22.77
CA ARG A 488 -1.05 12.28 -23.54
C ARG A 488 -0.45 13.64 -23.89
N ASN A 489 -1.31 14.61 -24.16
CA ASN A 489 -0.94 15.96 -24.59
C ASN A 489 -1.13 17.02 -23.49
N ASN A 490 -1.23 16.62 -22.22
CA ASN A 490 -1.34 17.59 -21.13
C ASN A 490 -0.10 18.49 -21.08
N LYS A 491 -0.30 19.77 -20.74
CA LYS A 491 0.77 20.79 -20.74
C LYS A 491 1.66 20.71 -19.50
N ARG A 492 1.09 20.27 -18.38
CA ARG A 492 1.76 20.02 -17.11
C ARG A 492 1.93 18.50 -16.93
N PRO A 493 2.93 18.03 -16.17
CA PRO A 493 2.97 16.63 -15.77
C PRO A 493 1.70 16.29 -15.00
N ILE A 494 1.11 15.12 -15.26
CA ILE A 494 -0.04 14.60 -14.53
C ILE A 494 0.35 13.33 -13.81
N VAL A 495 0.03 13.22 -12.53
CA VAL A 495 0.14 11.98 -11.77
C VAL A 495 -1.26 11.42 -11.52
N PHE A 496 -1.42 10.11 -11.64
CA PHE A 496 -2.63 9.42 -11.20
C PHE A 496 -2.44 9.05 -9.73
N ASP A 497 -2.57 10.05 -8.87
CA ASP A 497 -2.42 10.04 -7.42
C ASP A 497 -3.25 8.98 -6.71
N GLU A 498 -4.39 8.58 -7.27
CA GLU A 498 -5.13 7.37 -6.89
C GLU A 498 -5.52 6.61 -8.15
N TYR A 499 -4.98 5.40 -8.34
CA TYR A 499 -5.31 4.61 -9.52
C TYR A 499 -5.33 3.11 -9.25
N VAL A 500 -5.90 2.39 -10.23
CA VAL A 500 -5.90 0.91 -10.31
C VAL A 500 -6.31 0.23 -9.01
N HIS A 501 -7.40 0.73 -8.41
CA HIS A 501 -7.94 0.25 -7.14
C HIS A 501 -8.05 -1.28 -7.09
N LEU A 502 -7.69 -1.88 -5.97
CA LEU A 502 -7.72 -3.32 -5.79
C LEU A 502 -9.15 -3.84 -5.75
N ASN A 503 -9.31 -5.15 -5.97
CA ASN A 503 -10.60 -5.80 -5.86
C ASN A 503 -11.03 -5.91 -4.39
N ALA A 504 -11.52 -4.81 -3.80
CA ALA A 504 -11.75 -4.68 -2.35
C ALA A 504 -13.24 -4.48 -1.99
N TYR A 505 -14.02 -3.77 -2.81
CA TYR A 505 -15.44 -3.58 -2.56
C TYR A 505 -16.30 -4.77 -2.95
N ASN A 506 -15.84 -5.63 -3.86
CA ASN A 506 -16.56 -6.84 -4.28
C ASN A 506 -16.44 -7.98 -3.25
N ARG A 507 -16.95 -7.74 -2.04
CA ARG A 507 -16.72 -8.59 -0.86
C ARG A 507 -17.37 -9.96 -0.99
N LEU A 508 -18.55 -10.02 -1.62
CA LEU A 508 -19.26 -11.26 -1.89
C LEU A 508 -18.41 -12.23 -2.71
N GLU A 509 -17.82 -11.74 -3.80
CA GLU A 509 -16.98 -12.57 -4.65
C GLU A 509 -15.68 -12.90 -3.95
N GLN A 510 -15.01 -11.96 -3.27
CA GLN A 510 -13.75 -12.26 -2.58
C GLN A 510 -13.88 -13.32 -1.47
N VAL A 511 -14.99 -13.31 -0.72
CA VAL A 511 -15.24 -14.31 0.35
C VAL A 511 -15.35 -15.71 -0.24
N THR A 512 -16.01 -15.83 -1.38
CA THR A 512 -16.25 -17.13 -2.00
C THR A 512 -15.11 -17.52 -2.94
N ASP A 513 -14.51 -16.56 -3.63
CA ASP A 513 -13.49 -16.69 -4.69
C ASP A 513 -12.40 -15.61 -4.61
N PRO A 514 -11.30 -15.89 -3.89
CA PRO A 514 -10.16 -14.99 -3.88
C PRO A 514 -9.43 -14.88 -5.23
N GLY A 515 -9.77 -15.70 -6.23
CA GLY A 515 -9.16 -15.66 -7.58
C GLY A 515 -9.43 -14.36 -8.33
N VAL A 516 -10.45 -13.58 -7.94
CA VAL A 516 -10.67 -12.24 -8.50
C VAL A 516 -9.54 -11.26 -8.16
N ARG A 517 -8.76 -11.54 -7.10
CA ARG A 517 -7.55 -10.79 -6.73
C ARG A 517 -6.36 -11.11 -7.63
N ASP A 518 -6.24 -12.35 -8.11
CA ASP A 518 -5.24 -12.75 -9.11
C ASP A 518 -5.55 -12.12 -10.49
N ALA A 519 -6.82 -12.08 -10.87
CA ALA A 519 -7.25 -11.55 -12.16
C ALA A 519 -7.00 -10.03 -12.32
N TRP A 520 -6.91 -9.27 -11.21
CA TRP A 520 -6.62 -7.82 -11.21
C TRP A 520 -5.33 -7.46 -11.97
N GLY A 521 -4.32 -8.33 -11.92
CA GLY A 521 -3.03 -8.13 -12.58
C GLY A 521 -3.11 -7.90 -14.10
N ILE A 522 -4.15 -8.42 -14.75
CA ILE A 522 -4.36 -8.29 -16.21
C ILE A 522 -4.62 -6.83 -16.58
N GLY A 523 -5.59 -6.20 -15.91
CA GLY A 523 -5.95 -4.80 -16.17
C GLY A 523 -4.88 -3.82 -15.70
N PHE A 524 -4.18 -4.15 -14.61
CA PHE A 524 -3.07 -3.35 -14.09
C PHE A 524 -1.88 -3.31 -15.06
N GLU A 525 -1.42 -4.47 -15.54
CA GLU A 525 -0.34 -4.54 -16.54
C GLU A 525 -0.68 -3.72 -17.79
N ALA A 526 -1.88 -3.92 -18.34
CA ALA A 526 -2.32 -3.23 -19.54
C ALA A 526 -2.33 -1.70 -19.37
N MET A 527 -2.73 -1.20 -18.20
CA MET A 527 -2.72 0.23 -17.91
C MET A 527 -1.30 0.77 -17.75
N TRP A 528 -0.47 0.11 -16.95
CA TRP A 528 0.90 0.55 -16.68
C TRP A 528 1.77 0.61 -17.95
N GLU A 529 1.67 -0.39 -18.83
CA GLU A 529 2.44 -0.41 -20.09
C GLU A 529 2.09 0.76 -21.02
N LYS A 530 0.86 1.27 -20.97
CA LYS A 530 0.48 2.51 -21.67
C LYS A 530 1.02 3.75 -20.96
N MET A 531 0.86 3.83 -19.64
CA MET A 531 1.32 4.96 -18.82
C MET A 531 2.83 5.18 -18.93
N TYR A 532 3.63 4.11 -18.87
CA TYR A 532 5.08 4.17 -18.99
C TYR A 532 5.53 4.85 -20.30
N LYS A 533 4.78 4.64 -21.40
CA LYS A 533 5.07 5.18 -22.74
C LYS A 533 4.47 6.57 -23.01
N THR A 534 3.76 7.16 -22.05
CA THR A 534 3.13 8.47 -22.22
C THR A 534 3.89 9.53 -21.43
N ASP A 535 4.57 10.46 -22.09
CA ASP A 535 5.46 11.41 -21.42
C ASP A 535 4.79 12.28 -20.36
N ALA A 536 3.62 12.86 -20.67
CA ALA A 536 2.88 13.73 -19.76
C ALA A 536 2.42 13.01 -18.47
N VAL A 537 2.20 11.69 -18.53
CA VAL A 537 1.74 10.89 -17.39
C VAL A 537 2.95 10.51 -16.55
N LEU A 538 3.18 11.25 -15.47
CA LEU A 538 4.30 11.07 -14.56
C LEU A 538 4.32 9.67 -13.92
N GLY A 539 3.16 9.04 -13.74
CA GLY A 539 3.01 7.75 -13.09
C GLY A 539 1.72 7.72 -12.29
N GLY A 540 1.65 6.88 -11.26
CA GLY A 540 0.50 6.87 -10.37
C GLY A 540 0.72 6.07 -9.08
N SER A 541 -0.20 6.21 -8.14
CA SER A 541 -0.18 5.56 -6.82
C SER A 541 -1.37 4.63 -6.63
N ILE A 542 -1.08 3.35 -6.44
CA ILE A 542 -2.11 2.32 -6.20
C ILE A 542 -2.90 2.70 -4.94
N TRP A 543 -4.23 2.73 -5.04
CA TRP A 543 -5.11 2.89 -3.88
C TRP A 543 -5.51 1.53 -3.29
N ALA A 544 -5.05 1.13 -2.09
CA ALA A 544 -3.96 1.72 -1.31
C ALA A 544 -2.83 0.70 -1.14
N GLY A 545 -1.78 1.03 -0.38
CA GLY A 545 -0.62 0.16 -0.18
C GLY A 545 -0.84 -0.96 0.86
N ILE A 546 -1.67 -0.71 1.87
CA ILE A 546 -1.89 -1.60 3.02
C ILE A 546 -3.39 -1.67 3.31
N ASP A 547 -3.90 -2.86 3.66
CA ASP A 547 -5.29 -3.04 4.08
C ASP A 547 -5.64 -2.12 5.24
N ASP A 548 -6.71 -1.35 5.11
CA ASP A 548 -7.17 -0.39 6.10
C ASP A 548 -8.22 -1.02 7.01
N THR A 549 -7.76 -1.96 7.85
CA THR A 549 -8.61 -2.81 8.70
C THR A 549 -8.06 -2.89 10.11
N PHE A 550 -8.93 -2.68 11.10
CA PHE A 550 -8.58 -2.68 12.52
C PHE A 550 -9.52 -3.57 13.33
N PHE A 551 -9.04 -4.03 14.48
CA PHE A 551 -9.79 -4.85 15.42
C PHE A 551 -9.81 -4.16 16.79
N LEU A 552 -10.99 -3.70 17.19
CA LEU A 552 -11.19 -3.11 18.51
C LEU A 552 -11.08 -4.20 19.60
N PRO A 553 -10.78 -3.83 20.86
CA PRO A 553 -10.62 -4.81 21.95
C PRO A 553 -11.88 -5.63 22.26
N ASP A 554 -13.07 -5.16 21.88
CA ASP A 554 -14.33 -5.91 21.98
C ASP A 554 -14.52 -6.94 20.85
N GLY A 555 -13.56 -7.05 19.92
CA GLY A 555 -13.58 -7.93 18.76
C GLY A 555 -14.28 -7.35 17.54
N LYS A 556 -14.79 -6.11 17.59
CA LYS A 556 -15.41 -5.45 16.44
C LYS A 556 -14.36 -5.09 15.39
N THR A 557 -14.62 -5.45 14.14
CA THR A 557 -13.84 -4.99 12.98
C THR A 557 -14.30 -3.61 12.54
N VAL A 558 -13.35 -2.71 12.31
CA VAL A 558 -13.54 -1.36 11.76
C VAL A 558 -12.49 -1.08 10.66
N GLY A 559 -12.55 0.10 10.05
CA GLY A 559 -11.74 0.48 8.89
C GLY A 559 -12.52 0.45 7.58
N TYR A 560 -11.98 0.99 6.50
CA TYR A 560 -12.67 1.00 5.20
C TYR A 560 -12.63 -0.35 4.51
N GLY A 561 -11.48 -1.03 4.46
CA GLY A 561 -11.43 -2.33 3.79
C GLY A 561 -10.06 -2.85 3.45
N THR A 562 -10.07 -3.98 2.74
CA THR A 562 -8.87 -4.73 2.34
C THR A 562 -8.29 -4.21 1.01
N TRP A 563 -7.92 -2.92 1.04
CA TRP A 563 -7.44 -2.11 -0.08
C TRP A 563 -6.00 -2.35 -0.52
N GLY A 564 -5.17 -3.01 0.30
CA GLY A 564 -3.74 -3.12 0.09
C GLY A 564 -3.31 -4.37 -0.68
N PRO A 565 -2.22 -4.31 -1.46
CA PRO A 565 -1.45 -5.49 -1.85
C PRO A 565 -0.78 -6.16 -0.64
N LEU A 566 -0.60 -5.42 0.46
CA LEU A 566 -0.23 -5.97 1.76
C LEU A 566 -1.44 -5.98 2.68
N ASP A 567 -1.61 -7.02 3.50
CA ASP A 567 -2.58 -6.97 4.59
C ASP A 567 -2.08 -6.09 5.76
N GLY A 568 -2.94 -5.82 6.75
CA GLY A 568 -2.58 -4.98 7.90
C GLY A 568 -1.40 -5.53 8.73
N TRP A 569 -1.09 -6.82 8.59
CA TRP A 569 0.05 -7.49 9.22
C TRP A 569 1.28 -7.57 8.32
N ARG A 570 1.27 -6.87 7.18
CA ARG A 570 2.35 -6.84 6.17
C ARG A 570 2.62 -8.19 5.51
N ARG A 571 1.63 -9.10 5.49
CA ARG A 571 1.72 -10.28 4.62
C ARG A 571 1.40 -9.89 3.18
N GLU A 572 2.14 -10.49 2.27
CA GLU A 572 1.91 -10.37 0.83
C GLU A 572 0.56 -11.00 0.46
N LYS A 573 -0.31 -10.21 -0.18
CA LYS A 573 -1.52 -10.69 -0.87
C LYS A 573 -1.19 -10.92 -2.36
N PRO A 574 -2.07 -11.59 -3.13
CA PRO A 574 -1.77 -11.89 -4.53
C PRO A 574 -1.36 -10.66 -5.35
N GLU A 575 -2.00 -9.52 -5.09
CA GLU A 575 -1.74 -8.26 -5.76
C GLU A 575 -0.29 -7.78 -5.58
N TYR A 576 0.37 -8.07 -4.45
CA TYR A 576 1.78 -7.69 -4.21
C TYR A 576 2.71 -8.23 -5.30
N TRP A 577 2.51 -9.49 -5.72
CA TRP A 577 3.34 -10.07 -6.77
C TRP A 577 3.04 -9.47 -8.15
N HIS A 578 1.79 -9.08 -8.41
CA HIS A 578 1.45 -8.32 -9.63
C HIS A 578 2.08 -6.93 -9.61
N VAL A 579 2.12 -6.23 -8.46
CA VAL A 579 2.89 -4.98 -8.28
C VAL A 579 4.34 -5.19 -8.65
N LYS A 580 5.01 -6.18 -8.04
CA LYS A 580 6.40 -6.51 -8.35
C LYS A 580 6.63 -6.75 -9.83
N LYS A 581 5.81 -7.59 -10.47
CA LYS A 581 5.96 -7.96 -11.89
C LYS A 581 5.71 -6.81 -12.86
N VAL A 582 4.65 -6.05 -12.65
CA VAL A 582 4.27 -4.94 -13.53
C VAL A 582 5.28 -3.79 -13.39
N TYR A 583 5.65 -3.42 -12.17
CA TYR A 583 6.60 -2.35 -11.88
C TYR A 583 8.09 -2.71 -12.06
N SER A 584 8.40 -3.97 -12.36
CA SER A 584 9.75 -4.44 -12.66
C SER A 584 10.44 -3.55 -13.70
N PRO A 585 11.56 -2.88 -13.34
CA PRO A 585 12.26 -1.96 -14.24
C PRO A 585 13.21 -2.67 -15.21
N VAL A 586 13.36 -3.99 -15.13
CA VAL A 586 14.16 -4.77 -16.09
C VAL A 586 13.24 -5.83 -16.69
N LYS A 587 12.83 -5.63 -17.94
CA LYS A 587 11.96 -6.57 -18.64
C LYS A 587 12.81 -7.56 -19.42
N ILE A 588 12.53 -8.86 -19.23
CA ILE A 588 13.21 -9.94 -19.95
C ILE A 588 12.17 -10.80 -20.65
N LYS A 589 12.37 -11.07 -21.94
CA LYS A 589 11.55 -11.97 -22.74
C LYS A 589 12.40 -13.02 -23.42
N LEU A 590 11.83 -14.21 -23.61
CA LEU A 590 12.46 -15.26 -24.40
C LEU A 590 12.39 -14.87 -25.89
N ALA A 591 13.54 -14.67 -26.53
CA ALA A 591 13.63 -14.36 -27.96
C ALA A 591 13.79 -15.63 -28.81
N SER A 592 14.49 -16.65 -28.29
CA SER A 592 14.53 -17.99 -28.91
C SER A 592 14.74 -19.08 -27.88
N ASN A 593 14.24 -20.29 -28.19
CA ASN A 593 14.52 -21.52 -27.45
C ASN A 593 16.01 -21.88 -27.51
N TRP A 594 16.38 -22.95 -26.80
CA TRP A 594 17.72 -23.50 -26.90
C TRP A 594 18.03 -23.96 -28.34
N ILE A 595 19.01 -23.34 -28.98
CA ILE A 595 19.51 -23.64 -30.32
C ILE A 595 21.04 -23.61 -30.29
N ASN A 596 21.68 -24.72 -30.68
CA ASN A 596 23.14 -24.83 -30.81
C ASN A 596 23.93 -24.27 -29.60
N GLY A 597 23.53 -24.68 -28.40
CA GLY A 597 24.21 -24.28 -27.16
C GLY A 597 23.85 -22.88 -26.64
N ASN A 598 22.84 -22.22 -27.19
CA ASN A 598 22.46 -20.85 -26.79
C ASN A 598 20.95 -20.70 -26.61
N VAL A 599 20.55 -19.82 -25.69
CA VAL A 599 19.18 -19.30 -25.53
C VAL A 599 19.22 -17.79 -25.73
N ALA A 600 18.38 -17.24 -26.60
CA ALA A 600 18.35 -15.78 -26.80
C ALA A 600 17.29 -15.11 -25.91
N LEU A 601 17.66 -13.99 -25.29
CA LEU A 601 16.79 -13.19 -24.42
C LEU A 601 16.76 -11.73 -24.90
N GLU A 602 15.57 -11.14 -24.97
CA GLU A 602 15.39 -9.69 -25.15
C GLU A 602 15.37 -9.01 -23.77
N LEU A 603 16.20 -7.99 -23.59
CA LEU A 603 16.32 -7.18 -22.38
C LEU A 603 15.89 -5.74 -22.68
N GLU A 604 15.13 -5.14 -21.77
CA GLU A 604 14.76 -3.73 -21.77
C GLU A 604 15.09 -3.11 -20.40
N ASN A 605 15.85 -2.01 -20.41
CA ASN A 605 16.18 -1.25 -19.20
C ASN A 605 15.19 -0.10 -19.00
N ARG A 606 14.38 -0.16 -17.96
CA ARG A 606 13.44 0.89 -17.53
C ARG A 606 13.81 1.50 -16.18
N LEU A 607 15.02 1.25 -15.66
CA LEU A 607 15.57 1.97 -14.50
C LEU A 607 15.64 3.48 -14.81
N LEU A 608 15.49 4.31 -13.79
CA LEU A 608 15.43 5.77 -13.94
C LEU A 608 16.83 6.39 -14.05
N PHE A 609 17.81 5.85 -13.34
CA PHE A 609 19.15 6.44 -13.20
C PHE A 609 20.28 5.47 -13.55
N SER A 610 20.03 4.16 -13.47
CA SER A 610 21.07 3.13 -13.57
C SER A 610 21.19 2.49 -14.96
N ASN A 611 22.40 2.06 -15.29
CA ASN A 611 22.70 1.15 -16.38
C ASN A 611 22.51 -0.31 -15.92
N LEU A 612 22.16 -1.23 -16.84
CA LEU A 612 22.06 -2.65 -16.50
C LEU A 612 23.37 -3.29 -16.05
N ASN A 613 24.53 -2.71 -16.37
CA ASN A 613 25.82 -3.22 -15.89
C ASN A 613 26.04 -2.96 -14.39
N GLU A 614 25.22 -2.12 -13.77
CA GLU A 614 25.16 -1.88 -12.32
C GLU A 614 24.25 -2.91 -11.63
N CYS A 615 23.36 -3.58 -12.38
CA CYS A 615 22.53 -4.66 -11.89
C CYS A 615 23.28 -6.00 -11.89
N LYS A 616 22.82 -6.93 -11.04
CA LYS A 616 23.26 -8.32 -11.07
C LYS A 616 22.16 -9.21 -11.63
N ILE A 617 22.41 -9.80 -12.80
CA ILE A 617 21.46 -10.68 -13.49
C ILE A 617 22.02 -12.11 -13.50
N GLU A 618 21.48 -12.98 -12.66
CA GLU A 618 21.88 -14.37 -12.55
C GLU A 618 20.98 -15.26 -13.38
N TRP A 619 21.54 -16.27 -14.06
CA TRP A 619 20.76 -17.32 -14.70
C TRP A 619 21.19 -18.70 -14.21
N ASN A 620 20.25 -19.65 -14.19
CA ASN A 620 20.53 -21.06 -13.99
C ASN A 620 19.54 -21.94 -14.79
N ILE A 621 20.01 -23.11 -15.23
CA ILE A 621 19.20 -24.15 -15.85
C ILE A 621 19.91 -25.50 -15.65
N ALA A 622 19.18 -26.52 -15.21
CA ALA A 622 19.75 -27.82 -14.84
C ALA A 622 20.94 -27.65 -13.86
N ASN A 623 22.15 -28.00 -14.31
CA ASN A 623 23.40 -27.88 -13.54
C ASN A 623 24.32 -26.75 -14.04
N GLU A 624 23.85 -25.89 -14.95
CA GLU A 624 24.60 -24.73 -15.46
C GLU A 624 24.05 -23.43 -14.85
N SER A 625 24.94 -22.49 -14.55
CA SER A 625 24.58 -21.16 -14.07
C SER A 625 25.61 -20.12 -14.51
N GLY A 626 25.23 -18.84 -14.47
CA GLY A 626 26.12 -17.76 -14.81
C GLY A 626 25.51 -16.39 -14.59
N LEU A 627 26.23 -15.37 -15.06
CA LEU A 627 25.81 -13.98 -15.03
C LEU A 627 25.57 -13.46 -16.44
N ILE A 628 24.49 -12.71 -16.60
CA ILE A 628 24.24 -11.88 -17.78
C ILE A 628 24.92 -10.53 -17.54
N LYS A 629 25.81 -10.13 -18.44
CA LYS A 629 26.42 -8.79 -18.46
C LYS A 629 25.89 -8.01 -19.65
N ALA A 630 25.27 -6.87 -19.40
CA ALA A 630 24.76 -5.98 -20.43
C ALA A 630 25.09 -4.53 -20.07
N ASP A 631 25.90 -3.85 -20.90
CA ASP A 631 26.04 -2.39 -20.84
C ASP A 631 24.88 -1.78 -21.63
N LEU A 632 23.78 -1.52 -20.93
CA LEU A 632 22.54 -1.02 -21.50
C LEU A 632 22.04 0.13 -20.64
N LYS A 633 22.18 1.34 -21.19
CA LYS A 633 21.63 2.55 -20.58
C LYS A 633 20.11 2.48 -20.48
N ARG A 634 19.56 3.31 -19.60
CA ARG A 634 18.12 3.53 -19.47
C ARG A 634 17.42 3.69 -20.82
N ASP A 635 16.19 3.19 -20.87
CA ASP A 635 15.28 3.15 -22.02
C ASP A 635 15.83 2.35 -23.23
N GLY A 636 16.97 1.68 -23.05
CA GLY A 636 17.60 0.83 -24.05
C GLY A 636 17.00 -0.57 -24.15
N LYS A 637 17.15 -1.19 -25.33
CA LYS A 637 16.79 -2.58 -25.61
C LYS A 637 17.93 -3.31 -26.30
N THR A 638 18.12 -4.59 -26.00
CA THR A 638 19.09 -5.44 -26.68
C THR A 638 18.68 -6.92 -26.63
N THR A 639 19.26 -7.74 -27.50
CA THR A 639 19.16 -9.20 -27.43
C THR A 639 20.52 -9.77 -27.04
N ILE A 640 20.52 -10.69 -26.08
CA ILE A 640 21.72 -11.40 -25.64
C ILE A 640 21.56 -12.90 -25.82
N ASN A 641 22.67 -13.61 -26.03
CA ASN A 641 22.72 -15.06 -26.03
C ASN A 641 23.29 -15.54 -24.70
N VAL A 642 22.54 -16.41 -24.01
CA VAL A 642 23.00 -17.15 -22.84
C VAL A 642 23.55 -18.48 -23.32
N ALA A 643 24.84 -18.71 -23.07
CA ALA A 643 25.50 -19.97 -23.40
C ALA A 643 25.06 -21.07 -22.42
N VAL A 644 24.31 -22.04 -22.93
CA VAL A 644 23.84 -23.23 -22.21
C VAL A 644 24.42 -24.43 -22.96
N ASN A 645 25.59 -24.88 -22.54
CA ASN A 645 26.44 -25.75 -23.36
C ASN A 645 25.84 -27.16 -23.52
N LYS A 646 25.13 -27.64 -22.50
CA LYS A 646 24.44 -28.93 -22.55
C LYS A 646 22.98 -28.71 -22.91
N LYS A 647 22.46 -29.54 -23.81
CA LYS A 647 21.03 -29.53 -24.16
C LYS A 647 20.19 -29.81 -22.90
N PRO A 648 19.33 -28.87 -22.45
CA PRO A 648 18.44 -29.10 -21.33
C PRO A 648 17.36 -30.15 -21.64
N SER A 649 16.80 -30.77 -20.61
CA SER A 649 15.56 -31.54 -20.75
C SER A 649 14.34 -30.60 -20.83
N PRO A 650 13.19 -31.06 -21.34
CA PRO A 650 11.95 -30.27 -21.32
C PRO A 650 11.44 -29.90 -19.91
N ALA A 651 11.87 -30.65 -18.89
CA ALA A 651 11.55 -30.38 -17.49
C ALA A 651 12.41 -29.25 -16.90
N ASP A 652 13.61 -29.05 -17.43
CA ASP A 652 14.52 -28.00 -16.97
C ASP A 652 14.00 -26.62 -17.39
N LYS A 653 13.96 -25.70 -16.43
CA LYS A 653 13.54 -24.33 -16.66
C LYS A 653 14.74 -23.38 -16.52
N LEU A 654 14.85 -22.44 -17.45
CA LEU A 654 15.82 -21.34 -17.34
C LEU A 654 15.28 -20.33 -16.34
N THR A 655 15.87 -20.29 -15.15
CA THR A 655 15.54 -19.31 -14.11
C THR A 655 16.49 -18.13 -14.20
N ILE A 656 15.96 -16.92 -14.20
CA ILE A 656 16.74 -15.68 -14.19
C ILE A 656 16.33 -14.86 -12.98
N LYS A 657 17.29 -14.47 -12.15
CA LYS A 657 17.08 -13.55 -11.02
C LYS A 657 17.72 -12.22 -11.34
N VAL A 658 16.98 -11.14 -11.14
CA VAL A 658 17.44 -9.78 -11.41
C VAL A 658 17.53 -9.03 -10.08
N TYR A 659 18.72 -8.54 -9.75
CA TYR A 659 18.96 -7.67 -8.61
C TYR A 659 19.35 -6.28 -9.10
N ASP A 660 18.78 -5.25 -8.48
CA ASP A 660 19.12 -3.85 -8.77
C ASP A 660 20.51 -3.45 -8.22
N PRO A 661 20.99 -2.21 -8.45
CA PRO A 661 22.29 -1.76 -7.94
C PRO A 661 22.44 -1.76 -6.40
N ARG A 662 21.30 -1.81 -5.68
CA ARG A 662 21.25 -1.88 -4.21
C ARG A 662 21.29 -3.33 -3.72
N GLY A 663 21.27 -4.30 -4.62
CA GLY A 663 21.22 -5.73 -4.30
C GLY A 663 19.82 -6.25 -3.98
N VAL A 664 18.76 -5.48 -4.26
CA VAL A 664 17.37 -5.90 -4.03
C VAL A 664 16.91 -6.79 -5.18
N LEU A 665 16.30 -7.94 -4.87
CA LEU A 665 15.73 -8.84 -5.87
C LEU A 665 14.47 -8.23 -6.47
N ILE A 666 14.58 -7.66 -7.67
CA ILE A 666 13.49 -6.94 -8.34
C ILE A 666 12.61 -7.86 -9.20
N ASP A 667 13.15 -8.96 -9.75
CA ASP A 667 12.35 -9.90 -10.52
C ASP A 667 12.97 -11.30 -10.60
N ILE A 668 12.11 -12.29 -10.86
CA ILE A 668 12.48 -13.67 -11.19
C ILE A 668 11.72 -14.10 -12.43
N TYR A 669 12.41 -14.51 -13.49
CA TYR A 669 11.81 -15.10 -14.68
C TYR A 669 12.08 -16.60 -14.72
N GLN A 670 11.15 -17.38 -15.25
CA GLN A 670 11.33 -18.81 -15.47
C GLN A 670 10.83 -19.19 -16.86
N PHE A 671 11.72 -19.61 -17.75
CA PHE A 671 11.38 -19.92 -19.14
C PHE A 671 11.48 -21.41 -19.43
N THR A 672 10.50 -21.94 -20.17
CA THR A 672 10.64 -23.23 -20.85
C THR A 672 11.42 -22.98 -22.14
N VAL A 673 12.65 -23.48 -22.21
CA VAL A 673 13.55 -23.24 -23.36
C VAL A 673 13.72 -24.47 -24.26
N VAL A 674 13.15 -25.61 -23.85
CA VAL A 674 13.06 -26.83 -24.64
C VAL A 674 11.59 -27.27 -24.62
N PRO A 675 10.90 -27.31 -25.77
CA PRO A 675 9.51 -27.75 -25.83
C PRO A 675 9.36 -29.20 -25.38
N SER A 676 8.32 -29.49 -24.61
CA SER A 676 7.88 -30.86 -24.34
C SER A 676 7.17 -31.40 -25.58
N ILE A 677 7.60 -32.57 -26.09
CA ILE A 677 6.86 -33.31 -27.11
C ILE A 677 5.94 -34.29 -26.38
N SER A 678 4.68 -33.93 -26.20
CA SER A 678 3.67 -34.88 -25.76
C SER A 678 3.22 -35.69 -26.97
N LEU A 679 3.72 -36.92 -27.09
CA LEU A 679 3.09 -37.91 -27.96
C LEU A 679 1.72 -38.21 -27.35
N VAL A 680 0.64 -37.92 -28.08
CA VAL A 680 -0.68 -38.44 -27.74
C VAL A 680 -0.58 -39.95 -27.91
N SER A 681 -0.19 -40.63 -26.85
CA SER A 681 -0.28 -42.08 -26.80
C SER A 681 -1.75 -42.39 -27.01
N ALA A 682 -2.10 -42.95 -28.17
CA ALA A 682 -3.36 -43.66 -28.28
C ALA A 682 -3.28 -44.75 -27.21
N THR A 683 -3.97 -44.54 -26.10
CA THR A 683 -4.04 -45.54 -25.05
C THR A 683 -4.62 -46.79 -25.72
N GLN A 684 -3.75 -47.76 -26.04
CA GLN A 684 -4.21 -49.11 -26.35
C GLN A 684 -4.75 -49.66 -25.05
N THR A 685 -5.99 -49.31 -24.74
CA THR A 685 -6.71 -49.93 -23.65
C THR A 685 -7.24 -51.25 -24.15
N ASN A 686 -6.94 -52.30 -23.39
CA ASN A 686 -7.67 -53.55 -23.43
C ASN A 686 -9.11 -53.24 -22.98
N THR A 687 -9.94 -52.73 -23.90
CA THR A 687 -11.28 -52.21 -23.58
C THR A 687 -12.21 -53.39 -23.32
N GLN A 688 -12.53 -53.63 -22.05
CA GLN A 688 -13.67 -54.47 -21.71
C GLN A 688 -14.95 -53.73 -22.10
N PRO A 689 -15.98 -54.42 -22.62
CA PRO A 689 -17.25 -53.78 -22.92
C PRO A 689 -17.97 -53.35 -21.64
N TRP A 690 -18.78 -52.29 -21.74
CA TRP A 690 -19.66 -51.90 -20.64
C TRP A 690 -20.77 -52.94 -20.43
N SER A 691 -21.11 -53.20 -19.17
CA SER A 691 -22.29 -53.98 -18.77
C SER A 691 -23.35 -53.06 -18.18
N TYR A 692 -24.63 -53.35 -18.44
CA TYR A 692 -25.73 -52.47 -18.08
C TYR A 692 -26.81 -53.22 -17.28
N GLN A 693 -27.20 -52.68 -16.14
CA GLN A 693 -28.40 -53.05 -15.40
C GLN A 693 -29.34 -51.85 -15.42
N GLN A 694 -30.53 -51.99 -15.98
CA GLN A 694 -31.50 -50.91 -16.09
C GLN A 694 -32.85 -51.34 -15.54
N ASN A 695 -33.46 -50.47 -14.74
CA ASN A 695 -34.90 -50.52 -14.42
C ASN A 695 -35.57 -49.24 -14.96
N GLU A 696 -36.83 -48.98 -14.59
CA GLU A 696 -37.58 -47.81 -15.08
C GLU A 696 -36.88 -46.47 -14.81
N ASN A 697 -36.25 -46.30 -13.63
CA ASN A 697 -35.73 -45.02 -13.18
C ASN A 697 -34.21 -44.98 -13.01
N THR A 698 -33.50 -46.09 -13.20
CA THR A 698 -32.07 -46.20 -12.88
C THR A 698 -31.32 -46.99 -13.94
N LEU A 699 -30.14 -46.49 -14.30
CA LEU A 699 -29.12 -47.17 -15.08
C LEU A 699 -27.87 -47.37 -14.20
N ILE A 700 -27.45 -48.62 -14.03
CA ILE A 700 -26.15 -48.99 -13.46
C ILE A 700 -25.30 -49.53 -14.60
N ALA A 701 -24.28 -48.77 -15.00
CA ALA A 701 -23.33 -49.16 -16.03
C ALA A 701 -21.98 -49.50 -15.39
N LYS A 702 -21.35 -50.63 -15.73
CA LYS A 702 -20.06 -51.06 -15.18
C LYS A 702 -19.04 -51.37 -16.27
N ASN A 703 -17.80 -50.93 -16.07
CA ASN A 703 -16.65 -51.22 -16.92
C ASN A 703 -15.39 -51.33 -16.06
N GLN A 704 -14.76 -52.50 -16.05
CA GLN A 704 -13.61 -52.80 -15.19
C GLN A 704 -13.90 -52.41 -13.72
N ASN A 705 -13.23 -51.36 -13.23
CA ASN A 705 -13.34 -50.88 -11.85
C ASN A 705 -14.36 -49.74 -11.70
N ILE A 706 -14.87 -49.19 -12.81
CA ILE A 706 -15.78 -48.05 -12.83
C ILE A 706 -17.22 -48.54 -12.83
N GLN A 707 -18.04 -47.98 -11.94
CA GLN A 707 -19.49 -48.12 -11.94
C GLN A 707 -20.15 -46.75 -11.93
N VAL A 708 -21.05 -46.51 -12.87
CA VAL A 708 -21.88 -45.30 -12.99
C VAL A 708 -23.32 -45.65 -12.64
N ASN A 709 -23.86 -44.96 -11.64
CA ASN A 709 -25.27 -44.99 -11.29
C ASN A 709 -25.92 -43.69 -11.79
N PHE A 710 -26.86 -43.82 -12.71
CA PHE A 710 -27.56 -42.71 -13.36
C PHE A 710 -29.06 -42.82 -13.11
N ASN A 711 -29.68 -41.73 -12.66
CA ASN A 711 -31.13 -41.68 -12.47
C ASN A 711 -31.81 -41.17 -13.74
N LEU A 712 -32.55 -42.05 -14.40
CA LEU A 712 -33.31 -41.80 -15.62
C LEU A 712 -34.65 -41.09 -15.37
N ALA A 713 -35.04 -40.83 -14.11
CA ALA A 713 -36.18 -39.97 -13.79
C ALA A 713 -35.77 -38.51 -13.55
N THR A 714 -34.61 -38.29 -12.91
CA THR A 714 -34.11 -36.95 -12.54
C THR A 714 -33.03 -36.43 -13.49
N GLY A 715 -32.49 -37.27 -14.38
CA GLY A 715 -31.41 -36.89 -15.28
C GLY A 715 -30.11 -36.55 -14.57
N ASP A 716 -29.90 -37.09 -13.37
CA ASP A 716 -28.70 -36.87 -12.56
C ASP A 716 -27.82 -38.12 -12.54
N VAL A 717 -26.50 -37.90 -12.56
CA VAL A 717 -25.56 -38.89 -12.04
C VAL A 717 -25.78 -38.98 -10.53
N GLU A 718 -26.10 -40.16 -10.01
CA GLU A 718 -26.29 -40.39 -8.56
C GLU A 718 -25.02 -40.80 -7.85
N GLN A 719 -24.13 -41.48 -8.57
CA GLN A 719 -22.80 -41.84 -8.12
C GLN A 719 -21.95 -42.37 -9.27
N VAL A 720 -20.67 -42.03 -9.29
CA VAL A 720 -19.64 -42.78 -10.00
C VAL A 720 -18.64 -43.28 -8.98
N THR A 721 -18.34 -44.58 -9.03
CA THR A 721 -17.32 -45.22 -8.21
C THR A 721 -16.20 -45.78 -9.07
N ASN A 722 -14.98 -45.75 -8.54
CA ASN A 722 -13.83 -46.47 -9.07
C ASN A 722 -13.26 -47.37 -7.96
N ASN A 723 -13.07 -48.66 -8.23
CA ASN A 723 -12.68 -49.67 -7.23
C ASN A 723 -13.61 -49.66 -5.99
N GLY A 724 -14.91 -49.43 -6.21
CA GLY A 724 -15.92 -49.36 -5.14
C GLY A 724 -15.86 -48.10 -4.27
N LYS A 725 -14.94 -47.16 -4.52
CA LYS A 725 -14.89 -45.85 -3.84
C LYS A 725 -15.57 -44.79 -4.69
N SER A 726 -16.35 -43.91 -4.06
CA SER A 726 -16.97 -42.79 -4.76
C SER A 726 -15.91 -41.81 -5.26
N VAL A 727 -16.01 -41.39 -6.53
CA VAL A 727 -15.15 -40.38 -7.18
C VAL A 727 -15.95 -39.18 -7.69
N TRP A 728 -17.25 -39.37 -7.90
CA TRP A 728 -18.20 -38.33 -8.25
C TRP A 728 -19.54 -38.69 -7.59
N ASN A 729 -20.02 -37.87 -6.66
CA ASN A 729 -21.29 -38.13 -5.98
C ASN A 729 -22.45 -37.76 -6.90
N THR A 730 -22.63 -36.49 -7.25
CA THR A 730 -23.75 -36.08 -8.12
C THR A 730 -23.46 -34.80 -8.89
N GLY A 731 -24.37 -34.35 -9.74
CA GLY A 731 -24.27 -33.08 -10.45
C GLY A 731 -23.84 -33.23 -11.91
N ALA A 732 -22.94 -32.34 -12.34
CA ALA A 732 -22.82 -31.80 -13.70
C ALA A 732 -24.04 -30.93 -14.08
N ARG A 733 -24.45 -30.07 -13.16
CA ARG A 733 -25.59 -29.15 -13.36
C ARG A 733 -25.10 -27.80 -13.84
N LEU A 734 -25.85 -27.17 -14.74
CA LEU A 734 -25.57 -25.79 -15.13
C LEU A 734 -25.60 -24.88 -13.91
N MET A 735 -24.58 -24.05 -13.80
CA MET A 735 -24.48 -22.95 -12.85
C MET A 735 -24.15 -21.68 -13.63
N VAL A 736 -24.88 -20.61 -13.37
CA VAL A 736 -24.60 -19.27 -13.91
C VAL A 736 -24.54 -18.30 -12.73
N LEU A 737 -23.33 -17.89 -12.38
CA LEU A 737 -23.08 -16.92 -11.33
C LEU A 737 -23.12 -15.51 -11.94
N PRO A 738 -24.02 -14.62 -11.51
CA PRO A 738 -24.06 -13.25 -11.99
C PRO A 738 -22.87 -12.47 -11.44
N LEU A 739 -22.51 -11.36 -12.09
CA LEU A 739 -21.70 -10.33 -11.44
C LEU A 739 -22.43 -9.81 -10.20
N THR A 740 -21.74 -9.79 -9.08
CA THR A 740 -22.28 -9.26 -7.83
C THR A 740 -21.56 -7.96 -7.48
N GLY A 741 -22.33 -6.96 -7.03
CA GLY A 741 -21.81 -5.65 -6.65
C GLY A 741 -21.10 -5.65 -5.30
N GLU A 742 -20.95 -4.46 -4.72
CA GLU A 742 -20.13 -4.17 -3.53
C GLU A 742 -20.58 -4.86 -2.21
N GLY A 743 -21.62 -5.70 -2.25
CA GLY A 743 -22.38 -6.08 -1.06
C GLY A 743 -23.05 -4.87 -0.42
N ASN A 744 -23.28 -4.91 0.90
CA ASN A 744 -24.02 -3.86 1.61
C ASN A 744 -23.09 -2.87 2.35
N GLY A 745 -22.22 -2.16 1.62
CA GLY A 745 -21.50 -0.97 2.12
C GLY A 745 -19.99 -0.96 1.88
N VAL A 746 -19.40 0.25 1.92
CA VAL A 746 -17.98 0.52 1.63
C VAL A 746 -17.04 0.31 2.83
N GLN A 747 -17.54 0.27 4.06
CA GLN A 747 -16.76 0.17 5.31
C GLN A 747 -16.85 -1.22 5.94
N MET A 748 -15.90 -1.60 6.79
CA MET A 748 -15.86 -2.92 7.46
C MET A 748 -16.88 -3.07 8.60
N THR A 749 -17.77 -2.10 8.78
CA THR A 749 -18.84 -2.05 9.79
C THR A 749 -20.22 -2.33 9.16
N GLY A 750 -21.20 -2.75 9.97
CA GLY A 750 -22.62 -2.90 9.57
C GLY A 750 -23.25 -4.30 9.76
N ASP A 751 -24.59 -4.36 9.67
CA ASP A 751 -25.43 -5.52 10.00
C ASP A 751 -25.41 -6.66 8.96
N ASN A 752 -24.71 -6.48 7.84
CA ASN A 752 -24.82 -7.35 6.67
C ASN A 752 -23.71 -8.39 6.57
N LYS A 753 -23.49 -9.16 7.64
CA LYS A 753 -22.57 -10.31 7.65
C LYS A 753 -23.18 -11.59 7.07
N LYS A 754 -24.46 -11.58 6.69
CA LYS A 754 -25.12 -12.69 5.99
C LYS A 754 -24.98 -12.51 4.49
N PHE A 755 -24.07 -13.29 3.93
CA PHE A 755 -23.90 -13.44 2.50
C PHE A 755 -24.43 -14.81 2.14
N ASP A 756 -25.35 -14.91 1.17
CA ASP A 756 -25.61 -16.21 0.55
C ASP A 756 -24.45 -16.49 -0.39
N PRO A 757 -23.56 -17.43 -0.05
CA PRO A 757 -22.44 -17.74 -0.92
C PRO A 757 -23.02 -18.35 -2.19
N PHE A 758 -22.52 -17.93 -3.36
CA PHE A 758 -22.92 -18.45 -4.67
C PHE A 758 -24.40 -18.17 -5.04
N THR A 759 -24.69 -16.93 -5.45
CA THR A 759 -26.01 -16.46 -5.93
C THR A 759 -26.34 -16.96 -7.34
N ASP A 760 -26.23 -18.27 -7.58
CA ASP A 760 -26.57 -18.90 -8.86
C ASP A 760 -27.99 -18.54 -9.30
N VAL A 761 -28.13 -18.04 -10.52
CA VAL A 761 -29.44 -17.62 -11.05
C VAL A 761 -30.28 -18.80 -11.52
N CYS A 762 -29.67 -19.94 -11.86
CA CYS A 762 -30.39 -21.09 -12.41
C CYS A 762 -31.26 -21.79 -11.35
N LYS A 763 -32.58 -21.59 -11.38
CA LYS A 763 -33.55 -22.18 -10.42
C LYS A 763 -34.57 -23.11 -11.09
N ASN A 764 -35.23 -23.93 -10.27
CA ASN A 764 -36.36 -24.79 -10.64
C ASN A 764 -36.10 -25.67 -11.86
N ARG A 765 -35.01 -26.46 -11.83
CA ARG A 765 -34.67 -27.39 -12.90
C ARG A 765 -35.81 -28.39 -13.14
N VAL A 766 -36.23 -28.54 -14.39
CA VAL A 766 -37.21 -29.51 -14.88
C VAL A 766 -36.59 -30.28 -16.05
N VAL A 767 -36.46 -31.60 -15.90
CA VAL A 767 -36.04 -32.48 -17.00
C VAL A 767 -37.20 -32.69 -17.97
N LYS A 768 -36.92 -32.57 -19.27
CA LYS A 768 -37.90 -32.70 -20.35
C LYS A 768 -37.76 -34.00 -21.13
N ASP A 769 -36.53 -34.42 -21.38
CA ASP A 769 -36.25 -35.62 -22.15
C ASP A 769 -34.91 -36.21 -21.73
N ILE A 770 -34.80 -37.53 -21.74
CA ILE A 770 -33.54 -38.25 -21.51
C ILE A 770 -33.40 -39.29 -22.62
N LYS A 771 -32.31 -39.15 -23.39
CA LYS A 771 -31.95 -40.11 -24.43
C LYS A 771 -30.75 -40.92 -23.96
N LEU A 772 -30.92 -42.23 -23.90
CA LEU A 772 -29.86 -43.17 -23.56
C LEU A 772 -29.48 -43.97 -24.81
N ASP A 773 -28.22 -43.89 -25.21
CA ASP A 773 -27.63 -44.71 -26.26
C ASP A 773 -26.54 -45.61 -25.67
N LYS A 774 -26.71 -46.93 -25.79
CA LYS A 774 -25.78 -47.93 -25.25
C LYS A 774 -24.96 -48.52 -26.39
N ALA A 775 -23.65 -48.42 -26.30
CA ALA A 775 -22.74 -49.08 -27.22
C ALA A 775 -21.83 -50.06 -26.48
N LYS A 776 -21.12 -50.89 -27.25
CA LYS A 776 -20.16 -51.86 -26.69
C LYS A 776 -18.97 -51.16 -26.02
N ASN A 777 -18.47 -50.08 -26.61
CA ASN A 777 -17.27 -49.36 -26.18
C ASN A 777 -17.57 -48.08 -25.38
N GLY A 778 -18.81 -47.90 -24.92
CA GLY A 778 -19.24 -46.73 -24.19
C GLY A 778 -20.75 -46.56 -24.19
N PHE A 779 -21.26 -45.57 -23.47
CA PHE A 779 -22.66 -45.16 -23.55
C PHE A 779 -22.77 -43.64 -23.49
N THR A 780 -23.85 -43.14 -24.07
CA THR A 780 -24.18 -41.72 -24.07
C THR A 780 -25.52 -41.49 -23.39
N VAL A 781 -25.59 -40.50 -22.50
CA VAL A 781 -26.86 -40.02 -21.93
C VAL A 781 -27.01 -38.55 -22.29
N SER A 782 -28.04 -38.18 -23.03
CA SER A 782 -28.40 -36.77 -23.29
C SER A 782 -29.59 -36.39 -22.43
N VAL A 783 -29.41 -35.40 -21.56
CA VAL A 783 -30.46 -34.87 -20.67
C VAL A 783 -30.85 -33.49 -21.18
N ALA A 784 -32.06 -33.39 -21.72
CA ALA A 784 -32.66 -32.11 -22.06
C ALA A 784 -33.42 -31.60 -20.84
N ASP A 785 -33.01 -30.46 -20.30
CA ASP A 785 -33.64 -29.86 -19.13
C ASP A 785 -33.80 -28.35 -19.28
N MET A 786 -34.60 -27.78 -18.38
CA MET A 786 -34.84 -26.37 -18.33
C MET A 786 -34.84 -25.85 -16.90
N TYR A 787 -34.23 -24.69 -16.75
CA TYR A 787 -34.35 -23.80 -15.62
C TYR A 787 -35.33 -22.68 -15.98
N ASN A 788 -35.68 -21.85 -15.00
CA ASN A 788 -36.38 -20.60 -15.30
C ASN A 788 -35.52 -19.67 -16.19
N GLU A 789 -34.19 -19.74 -16.05
CA GLU A 789 -33.21 -18.83 -16.67
C GLU A 789 -32.56 -19.40 -17.94
N ALA A 790 -32.62 -20.71 -18.17
CA ALA A 790 -31.97 -21.36 -19.30
C ALA A 790 -32.72 -22.63 -19.72
N ALA A 791 -32.57 -23.08 -20.97
CA ALA A 791 -32.96 -24.42 -21.39
C ALA A 791 -31.96 -24.98 -22.38
N GLY A 792 -31.70 -26.28 -22.31
CA GLY A 792 -30.62 -26.86 -23.07
C GLY A 792 -30.50 -28.35 -22.91
N VAL A 793 -29.35 -28.86 -23.32
CA VAL A 793 -29.00 -30.27 -23.25
C VAL A 793 -27.61 -30.41 -22.66
N THR A 794 -27.47 -31.32 -21.71
CA THR A 794 -26.18 -31.84 -21.24
C THR A 794 -26.03 -33.28 -21.71
N THR A 795 -24.94 -33.59 -22.40
CA THR A 795 -24.66 -34.90 -22.99
C THR A 795 -23.41 -35.50 -22.35
N TYR A 796 -23.59 -36.64 -21.69
CA TYR A 796 -22.53 -37.41 -21.06
C TYR A 796 -22.08 -38.53 -22.00
N HIS A 797 -20.79 -38.61 -22.28
CA HIS A 797 -20.18 -39.68 -23.06
C HIS A 797 -19.19 -40.44 -22.17
N PHE A 798 -19.55 -41.67 -21.79
CA PHE A 798 -18.70 -42.54 -21.00
C PHE A 798 -17.98 -43.52 -21.93
N ALA A 799 -16.67 -43.37 -22.08
CA ALA A 799 -15.86 -44.23 -22.93
C ALA A 799 -15.34 -45.47 -22.16
N ALA A 800 -15.05 -46.56 -22.87
CA ALA A 800 -14.51 -47.79 -22.29
C ALA A 800 -13.08 -47.67 -21.72
N ASN A 801 -12.40 -46.54 -21.93
CA ASN A 801 -11.09 -46.24 -21.33
C ASN A 801 -11.22 -45.44 -20.01
N GLY A 802 -12.44 -45.23 -19.49
CA GLY A 802 -12.69 -44.49 -18.26
C GLY A 802 -12.71 -42.96 -18.40
N VAL A 803 -12.47 -42.43 -19.61
CA VAL A 803 -12.63 -41.01 -19.92
C VAL A 803 -14.12 -40.68 -20.01
N VAL A 804 -14.53 -39.58 -19.38
CA VAL A 804 -15.88 -39.04 -19.47
C VAL A 804 -15.83 -37.69 -20.16
N LYS A 805 -16.50 -37.57 -21.30
CA LYS A 805 -16.68 -36.29 -21.99
C LYS A 805 -18.09 -35.77 -21.73
N ILE A 806 -18.23 -34.51 -21.33
CA ILE A 806 -19.52 -33.89 -21.04
C ILE A 806 -19.65 -32.65 -21.91
N ASP A 807 -20.55 -32.69 -22.88
CA ASP A 807 -20.88 -31.56 -23.75
C ASP A 807 -22.17 -30.90 -23.24
N TYR A 808 -22.18 -29.58 -23.05
CA TYR A 808 -23.42 -28.87 -22.72
C TYR A 808 -23.70 -27.75 -23.71
N LYS A 809 -24.98 -27.50 -23.96
CA LYS A 809 -25.46 -26.36 -24.75
C LYS A 809 -26.77 -25.85 -24.19
N TYR A 810 -26.77 -24.63 -23.69
CA TYR A 810 -27.93 -23.97 -23.10
C TYR A 810 -28.22 -22.64 -23.80
N THR A 811 -29.50 -22.42 -24.10
CA THR A 811 -30.02 -21.12 -24.50
C THR A 811 -30.50 -20.38 -23.26
N ILE A 812 -30.01 -19.17 -23.08
CA ILE A 812 -30.39 -18.27 -21.98
C ILE A 812 -31.78 -17.71 -22.25
N LYS A 813 -32.64 -17.68 -21.22
CA LYS A 813 -34.03 -17.20 -21.30
C LYS A 813 -34.22 -15.80 -20.72
N LYS A 814 -33.27 -15.33 -19.92
CA LYS A 814 -33.31 -14.03 -19.25
C LYS A 814 -31.95 -13.38 -19.34
N ASP A 815 -31.93 -12.07 -19.55
CA ASP A 815 -30.70 -11.30 -19.53
C ASP A 815 -29.94 -11.53 -18.22
N VAL A 816 -28.64 -11.76 -18.33
CA VAL A 816 -27.72 -11.93 -17.20
C VAL A 816 -26.36 -11.39 -17.59
N ASN A 817 -25.70 -10.66 -16.69
CA ASN A 817 -24.28 -10.38 -16.84
C ASN A 817 -23.50 -11.35 -15.93
N PRO A 818 -23.00 -12.47 -16.48
CA PRO A 818 -22.38 -13.50 -15.68
C PRO A 818 -20.95 -13.12 -15.29
N ARG A 819 -20.59 -13.48 -14.07
CA ARG A 819 -19.21 -13.58 -13.60
C ARG A 819 -18.58 -14.91 -14.02
N GLN A 820 -19.35 -15.99 -13.92
CA GLN A 820 -18.94 -17.36 -14.23
C GLN A 820 -20.12 -18.16 -14.78
N TRP A 821 -19.87 -19.08 -15.71
CA TRP A 821 -20.81 -20.15 -16.02
C TRP A 821 -20.08 -21.46 -16.33
N GLY A 822 -20.75 -22.58 -16.06
CA GLY A 822 -20.22 -23.91 -16.31
C GLY A 822 -21.06 -25.00 -15.67
N LEU A 823 -20.44 -26.17 -15.46
CA LEU A 823 -21.07 -27.28 -14.77
C LEU A 823 -20.50 -27.44 -13.36
N VAL A 824 -21.40 -27.57 -12.37
CA VAL A 824 -21.04 -27.86 -10.98
C VAL A 824 -21.20 -29.34 -10.67
N PHE A 825 -20.16 -29.91 -10.07
CA PHE A 825 -20.05 -31.29 -9.64
C PHE A 825 -20.06 -31.35 -8.11
N SER A 826 -20.63 -32.41 -7.55
CA SER A 826 -20.57 -32.74 -6.13
C SER A 826 -19.68 -33.97 -5.98
N LEU A 827 -18.55 -33.80 -5.28
CA LEU A 827 -17.53 -34.81 -5.05
C LEU A 827 -17.51 -35.22 -3.57
N PRO A 828 -16.89 -36.36 -3.22
CA PRO A 828 -16.72 -36.77 -1.83
C PRO A 828 -16.02 -35.71 -0.98
N GLY A 829 -16.48 -35.50 0.27
CA GLY A 829 -15.83 -34.61 1.24
C GLY A 829 -14.38 -34.96 1.60
N THR A 830 -13.91 -36.14 1.19
CA THR A 830 -12.53 -36.59 1.36
C THR A 830 -11.56 -35.99 0.34
N PHE A 831 -12.05 -35.36 -0.75
CA PHE A 831 -11.23 -34.79 -1.81
C PHE A 831 -10.71 -33.41 -1.38
N GLN A 832 -9.77 -33.42 -0.45
CA GLN A 832 -9.32 -32.24 0.30
C GLN A 832 -8.07 -31.58 -0.30
N GLU A 833 -7.56 -32.07 -1.43
CA GLU A 833 -6.44 -31.49 -2.16
C GLU A 833 -6.84 -31.20 -3.60
N LEU A 834 -6.48 -30.01 -4.10
CA LEU A 834 -6.61 -29.58 -5.49
C LEU A 834 -5.20 -29.39 -6.07
N ASP A 835 -4.84 -30.17 -7.09
CA ASP A 835 -3.63 -30.03 -7.91
C ASP A 835 -4.00 -29.39 -9.26
N TRP A 836 -3.11 -28.59 -9.85
CA TRP A 836 -3.34 -28.00 -11.17
C TRP A 836 -2.06 -27.72 -11.95
N ASP A 837 -2.23 -27.67 -13.28
CA ASP A 837 -1.35 -27.01 -14.25
C ASP A 837 -2.19 -26.05 -15.10
N ARG A 838 -1.74 -24.81 -15.28
CA ARG A 838 -2.48 -23.75 -15.97
C ARG A 838 -1.59 -22.76 -16.70
N ASN A 839 -2.18 -22.05 -17.66
CA ASN A 839 -1.56 -20.91 -18.30
C ASN A 839 -1.70 -19.67 -17.40
N ALA A 840 -0.69 -19.43 -16.56
CA ALA A 840 -0.65 -18.26 -15.68
C ALA A 840 -0.19 -16.99 -16.41
N GLN A 841 -0.51 -15.81 -15.86
CA GLN A 841 -0.09 -14.51 -16.44
C GLN A 841 1.43 -14.35 -16.42
N TRP A 842 2.07 -14.63 -15.29
CA TRP A 842 3.52 -14.57 -15.16
C TRP A 842 4.17 -15.95 -15.28
N ASN A 843 5.37 -15.98 -15.85
CA ASN A 843 6.14 -17.20 -15.98
C ASN A 843 6.76 -17.69 -14.66
N TYR A 844 6.69 -16.89 -13.58
CA TYR A 844 7.10 -17.27 -12.24
C TYR A 844 6.22 -16.59 -11.18
N TYR A 845 5.88 -17.36 -10.16
CA TYR A 845 5.22 -16.94 -8.93
C TYR A 845 5.87 -17.63 -7.72
N PRO A 846 5.78 -17.05 -6.51
CA PRO A 846 6.07 -17.75 -5.27
C PRO A 846 5.20 -19.02 -5.11
N ALA A 847 5.72 -20.01 -4.38
CA ALA A 847 5.07 -21.31 -4.21
C ALA A 847 3.72 -21.24 -3.46
N ASP A 848 3.52 -20.21 -2.65
CA ASP A 848 2.31 -19.95 -1.86
C ASP A 848 1.33 -18.99 -2.54
N HIS A 849 1.66 -18.48 -3.73
CA HIS A 849 0.81 -17.55 -4.46
C HIS A 849 -0.31 -18.29 -5.23
N ILE A 850 -1.56 -17.84 -5.11
CA ILE A 850 -2.74 -18.48 -5.77
C ILE A 850 -2.67 -18.42 -7.32
N GLY A 851 -1.92 -17.44 -7.82
CA GLY A 851 -1.57 -17.15 -9.22
C GLY A 851 -0.68 -18.17 -9.93
N ARG A 852 0.00 -19.05 -9.18
CA ARG A 852 1.05 -19.92 -9.74
C ARG A 852 0.53 -20.87 -10.82
N ALA A 853 1.39 -21.14 -11.80
CA ALA A 853 1.07 -21.98 -12.96
C ALA A 853 0.84 -23.44 -12.56
N ASN A 854 1.63 -23.95 -11.62
CA ASN A 854 1.54 -25.33 -11.12
C ASN A 854 1.51 -25.30 -9.59
N GLY A 855 0.65 -26.10 -8.97
CA GLY A 855 0.56 -26.12 -7.51
C GLY A 855 -0.46 -27.07 -6.94
N LYS A 856 -0.37 -27.24 -5.62
CA LYS A 856 -1.33 -27.99 -4.80
C LYS A 856 -1.90 -27.08 -3.72
N ALA A 857 -3.21 -27.17 -3.50
CA ALA A 857 -3.92 -26.45 -2.45
C ALA A 857 -4.69 -27.43 -1.56
N LYS A 858 -4.62 -27.23 -0.25
CA LYS A 858 -5.36 -28.03 0.73
C LYS A 858 -6.62 -27.29 1.17
N LEU A 859 -7.69 -28.04 1.38
CA LEU A 859 -8.96 -27.52 1.89
C LEU A 859 -8.81 -26.81 3.24
N MET A 860 -7.97 -27.35 4.12
CA MET A 860 -7.80 -26.89 5.51
C MET A 860 -6.36 -26.44 5.78
N SER A 861 -6.21 -25.54 6.74
CA SER A 861 -4.95 -25.03 7.27
C SER A 861 -5.03 -24.88 8.79
N ASP A 862 -3.89 -24.64 9.44
CA ASP A 862 -3.82 -24.36 10.87
C ASP A 862 -4.36 -22.97 11.24
N THR A 863 -4.54 -22.08 10.25
CA THR A 863 -5.16 -20.78 10.46
C THR A 863 -6.60 -20.98 10.97
N LYS A 864 -7.01 -20.22 11.99
CA LYS A 864 -8.42 -20.17 12.39
C LYS A 864 -9.27 -19.61 11.25
N VAL A 865 -10.57 -19.87 11.28
CA VAL A 865 -11.50 -19.25 10.33
C VAL A 865 -11.36 -17.73 10.44
N SER A 866 -10.94 -17.11 9.33
CA SER A 866 -10.75 -15.68 9.16
C SER A 866 -11.95 -15.10 8.40
N GLY A 867 -12.49 -14.00 8.89
CA GLY A 867 -13.54 -13.26 8.18
C GLY A 867 -13.01 -12.53 6.94
N PRO A 868 -13.87 -11.76 6.23
CA PRO A 868 -13.45 -10.93 5.08
C PRO A 868 -12.38 -9.87 5.44
N ALA A 869 -12.24 -9.57 6.74
CA ALA A 869 -11.24 -8.68 7.31
C ALA A 869 -9.85 -9.31 7.48
N GLY A 870 -9.72 -10.61 7.26
CA GLY A 870 -8.51 -11.36 7.63
C GLY A 870 -8.45 -11.70 9.12
N PRO A 871 -7.28 -12.15 9.61
CA PRO A 871 -7.09 -12.58 11.00
C PRO A 871 -6.97 -11.38 11.95
N SER A 872 -7.66 -11.45 13.09
CA SER A 872 -7.62 -10.43 14.15
C SER A 872 -6.38 -10.50 15.06
N THR A 873 -5.51 -11.48 14.82
CA THR A 873 -4.25 -11.68 15.54
C THR A 873 -3.15 -11.91 14.52
N LEU A 874 -1.91 -11.54 14.87
CA LEU A 874 -0.74 -11.74 14.01
C LEU A 874 -0.68 -13.20 13.51
N PRO A 875 -0.84 -13.43 12.20
CA PRO A 875 -0.81 -14.76 11.62
C PRO A 875 0.61 -15.29 11.45
N THR A 876 0.79 -16.61 11.55
CA THR A 876 2.07 -17.30 11.32
C THR A 876 2.15 -17.96 9.93
N THR A 877 1.05 -17.91 9.18
CA THR A 877 0.89 -18.56 7.88
C THR A 877 0.71 -17.52 6.76
N PRO A 878 1.10 -17.85 5.51
CA PRO A 878 0.83 -17.01 4.36
C PRO A 878 -0.66 -16.73 4.16
N TRP A 879 -0.97 -15.62 3.49
CA TRP A 879 -2.35 -15.20 3.20
C TRP A 879 -3.15 -16.26 2.43
N SER A 880 -2.51 -17.05 1.57
CA SER A 880 -3.17 -18.10 0.79
C SER A 880 -3.74 -19.25 1.65
N LEU A 881 -3.25 -19.38 2.89
CA LEU A 881 -3.74 -20.36 3.87
C LEU A 881 -4.82 -19.81 4.79
N ASP A 882 -5.15 -18.51 4.73
CA ASP A 882 -6.35 -17.98 5.40
C ASP A 882 -7.58 -18.73 4.88
N ARG A 883 -8.56 -19.00 5.76
CA ARG A 883 -9.70 -19.86 5.41
C ARG A 883 -10.99 -19.41 6.03
N ASN A 884 -12.09 -19.82 5.41
CA ASN A 884 -13.42 -19.84 6.01
C ASN A 884 -14.02 -21.24 5.85
N ASP A 885 -15.31 -21.39 6.11
CA ASP A 885 -15.99 -22.71 6.05
C ASP A 885 -15.94 -23.36 4.65
N LEU A 886 -15.69 -22.58 3.59
CA LEU A 886 -15.57 -23.06 2.20
C LEU A 886 -14.18 -23.65 1.89
N GLY A 887 -13.16 -23.37 2.72
CA GLY A 887 -11.77 -23.80 2.53
C GLY A 887 -10.75 -22.67 2.60
N THR A 888 -9.47 -22.99 2.40
CA THR A 888 -8.39 -22.00 2.27
C THR A 888 -8.59 -21.10 1.04
N ASN A 889 -7.99 -19.90 1.07
CA ASN A 889 -8.00 -18.98 -0.06
C ASN A 889 -7.44 -19.63 -1.33
N ASP A 890 -6.38 -20.42 -1.18
CA ASP A 890 -5.76 -21.16 -2.28
C ASP A 890 -6.68 -22.25 -2.83
N PHE A 891 -7.35 -23.03 -1.97
CA PHE A 891 -8.26 -24.09 -2.42
C PHE A 891 -9.49 -23.54 -3.15
N ARG A 892 -10.07 -22.44 -2.64
CA ARG A 892 -11.34 -21.90 -3.16
C ARG A 892 -11.21 -20.83 -4.24
N SER A 893 -9.99 -20.40 -4.56
CA SER A 893 -9.75 -19.46 -5.65
C SER A 893 -9.87 -20.16 -7.00
N THR A 894 -10.56 -19.51 -7.94
CA THR A 894 -10.64 -19.97 -9.32
C THR A 894 -9.25 -20.00 -9.94
N LYS A 895 -8.87 -21.16 -10.48
CA LYS A 895 -7.69 -21.32 -11.33
C LYS A 895 -8.13 -21.10 -12.77
N MET A 896 -7.74 -19.97 -13.35
CA MET A 896 -8.10 -19.65 -14.73
C MET A 896 -7.16 -20.32 -15.73
N TYR A 897 -7.70 -20.76 -16.87
CA TYR A 897 -6.95 -21.28 -18.02
C TYR A 897 -6.17 -22.56 -17.69
N ILE A 898 -6.83 -23.52 -17.03
CA ILE A 898 -6.21 -24.80 -16.68
C ILE A 898 -5.91 -25.62 -17.93
N ASN A 899 -4.78 -26.31 -17.93
CA ASN A 899 -4.50 -27.41 -18.85
C ASN A 899 -4.96 -28.74 -18.21
N GLN A 900 -4.80 -28.86 -16.89
CA GLN A 900 -5.38 -29.94 -16.10
C GLN A 900 -5.59 -29.52 -14.66
N ALA A 901 -6.54 -30.14 -13.97
CA ALA A 901 -6.71 -29.97 -12.53
C ALA A 901 -7.33 -31.21 -11.87
N GLU A 902 -6.78 -31.63 -10.75
CA GLU A 902 -7.15 -32.86 -10.04
C GLU A 902 -7.61 -32.56 -8.62
N LEU A 903 -8.83 -32.97 -8.27
CA LEU A 903 -9.26 -33.09 -6.88
C LEU A 903 -9.03 -34.51 -6.38
N THR A 904 -8.33 -34.66 -5.26
CA THR A 904 -7.86 -35.96 -4.79
C THR A 904 -7.92 -36.10 -3.28
N ASN A 905 -8.01 -37.36 -2.83
CA ASN A 905 -7.79 -37.77 -1.44
C ASN A 905 -6.48 -38.56 -1.26
N GLY A 906 -5.62 -38.58 -2.29
CA GLY A 906 -4.38 -39.35 -2.37
C GLY A 906 -4.55 -40.80 -2.86
N THR A 907 -5.77 -41.34 -2.87
CA THR A 907 -6.06 -42.71 -3.36
C THR A 907 -7.08 -42.77 -4.50
N SER A 908 -7.89 -41.73 -4.67
CA SER A 908 -8.89 -41.59 -5.71
C SER A 908 -8.98 -40.13 -6.12
N SER A 909 -9.30 -39.88 -7.38
CA SER A 909 -9.32 -38.52 -7.92
C SER A 909 -10.35 -38.25 -9.01
N PHE A 910 -10.66 -36.97 -9.14
CA PHE A 910 -11.49 -36.37 -10.17
C PHE A 910 -10.61 -35.39 -10.94
N ASN A 911 -10.18 -35.78 -12.14
CA ASN A 911 -9.24 -35.00 -12.94
C ASN A 911 -9.94 -34.37 -14.14
N VAL A 912 -9.80 -33.06 -14.31
CA VAL A 912 -10.33 -32.28 -15.43
C VAL A 912 -9.19 -32.05 -16.42
N ILE A 913 -9.35 -32.49 -17.66
CA ILE A 913 -8.40 -32.27 -18.75
C ILE A 913 -8.93 -31.17 -19.67
N SER A 914 -8.11 -30.16 -19.91
CA SER A 914 -8.47 -28.93 -20.63
C SER A 914 -7.37 -28.56 -21.63
N ASN A 915 -7.69 -27.67 -22.55
CA ASN A 915 -6.77 -27.12 -23.55
C ASN A 915 -6.30 -25.70 -23.20
N GLY A 916 -6.38 -25.32 -21.93
CA GLY A 916 -6.09 -23.97 -21.47
C GLY A 916 -7.26 -22.99 -21.56
N GLN A 917 -8.46 -23.43 -21.92
CA GLN A 917 -9.65 -22.56 -22.02
C GLN A 917 -10.52 -22.60 -20.77
N GLN A 918 -10.72 -23.76 -20.16
CA GLN A 918 -11.56 -23.88 -18.98
C GLN A 918 -10.89 -23.33 -17.72
N HIS A 919 -11.72 -23.05 -16.71
CA HIS A 919 -11.32 -22.67 -15.36
C HIS A 919 -11.88 -23.69 -14.36
N ILE A 920 -11.25 -23.82 -13.20
CA ILE A 920 -11.74 -24.69 -12.13
C ILE A 920 -11.79 -23.95 -10.80
N ARG A 921 -12.81 -24.27 -10.00
CA ARG A 921 -12.97 -23.77 -8.64
C ARG A 921 -13.57 -24.85 -7.75
N ALA A 922 -13.04 -25.02 -6.55
CA ALA A 922 -13.54 -25.98 -5.57
C ALA A 922 -13.93 -25.31 -4.25
N TRP A 923 -14.90 -25.85 -3.53
CA TRP A 923 -15.23 -25.40 -2.19
C TRP A 923 -15.92 -26.50 -1.39
N LYS A 924 -15.82 -26.42 -0.07
CA LYS A 924 -16.59 -27.28 0.82
C LYS A 924 -18.04 -26.82 0.88
N ASP A 925 -18.95 -27.77 0.71
CA ASP A 925 -20.39 -27.60 0.91
C ASP A 925 -20.89 -28.75 1.78
N GLN A 926 -21.13 -28.47 3.06
CA GLN A 926 -21.50 -29.46 4.06
C GLN A 926 -20.49 -30.62 4.12
N GLN A 927 -20.91 -31.84 3.75
CA GLN A 927 -20.09 -33.06 3.70
C GLN A 927 -19.49 -33.35 2.32
N ASN A 928 -19.72 -32.48 1.33
CA ASN A 928 -19.25 -32.64 -0.03
C ASN A 928 -18.24 -31.57 -0.40
N ILE A 929 -17.49 -31.83 -1.47
CA ILE A 929 -16.73 -30.80 -2.18
C ILE A 929 -17.48 -30.47 -3.46
N LYS A 930 -17.86 -29.21 -3.64
CA LYS A 930 -18.39 -28.73 -4.91
C LYS A 930 -17.23 -28.30 -5.78
N THR A 931 -17.32 -28.62 -7.06
CA THR A 931 -16.33 -28.24 -8.06
C THR A 931 -17.04 -27.66 -9.26
N LEU A 932 -16.76 -26.40 -9.60
CA LEU A 932 -17.22 -25.75 -10.81
C LEU A 932 -16.11 -25.88 -11.87
N VAL A 933 -16.44 -26.50 -12.99
CA VAL A 933 -15.63 -26.42 -14.22
C VAL A 933 -16.31 -25.38 -15.11
N ALA A 934 -15.69 -24.21 -15.22
CA ALA A 934 -16.26 -23.06 -15.89
C ALA A 934 -15.68 -22.88 -17.29
N GLY A 935 -16.55 -22.69 -18.28
CA GLY A 935 -16.15 -22.29 -19.63
C GLY A 935 -15.91 -20.78 -19.77
N TYR A 936 -16.20 -20.02 -18.71
CA TYR A 936 -15.97 -18.58 -18.64
C TYR A 936 -15.84 -18.10 -17.20
N SER A 937 -14.92 -17.18 -16.97
CA SER A 937 -14.72 -16.45 -15.71
C SER A 937 -14.14 -15.06 -16.02
N ASN A 938 -14.55 -14.03 -15.30
CA ASN A 938 -13.98 -12.67 -15.41
C ASN A 938 -13.48 -12.10 -14.07
N MET A 939 -13.07 -10.81 -14.09
CA MET A 939 -12.47 -10.07 -12.98
C MET A 939 -13.47 -9.62 -11.88
N GLY A 940 -14.76 -9.91 -12.03
CA GLY A 940 -15.78 -9.47 -11.09
C GLY A 940 -16.24 -8.02 -11.29
N ALA A 941 -17.03 -7.51 -10.35
CA ALA A 941 -17.78 -6.25 -10.49
C ALA A 941 -17.22 -5.10 -9.61
N GLU A 942 -15.91 -5.06 -9.38
CA GLU A 942 -15.33 -4.01 -8.54
C GLU A 942 -15.47 -2.62 -9.21
N ARG A 943 -15.98 -1.65 -8.46
CA ARG A 943 -16.46 -0.35 -8.97
C ARG A 943 -15.36 0.54 -9.54
N PHE A 944 -14.25 0.72 -8.82
CA PHE A 944 -13.18 1.64 -9.21
C PHE A 944 -12.28 1.03 -10.31
N PHE A 945 -12.21 -0.30 -10.36
CA PHE A 945 -11.52 -1.05 -11.39
C PHE A 945 -12.44 -1.45 -12.56
N ARG A 946 -13.72 -1.08 -12.51
CA ARG A 946 -14.76 -1.59 -13.40
C ARG A 946 -14.48 -1.38 -14.88
N ALA A 947 -13.98 -0.20 -15.25
CA ALA A 947 -13.62 0.13 -16.62
C ALA A 947 -12.49 -0.76 -17.19
N HIS A 948 -11.66 -1.34 -16.33
CA HIS A 948 -10.68 -2.35 -16.72
C HIS A 948 -11.34 -3.73 -16.83
N ALA A 949 -12.13 -4.11 -15.82
CA ALA A 949 -12.79 -5.40 -15.70
C ALA A 949 -13.78 -5.67 -16.85
N GLU A 950 -14.56 -4.67 -17.26
CA GLU A 950 -15.64 -4.82 -18.24
C GLU A 950 -15.18 -5.21 -19.64
N LYS A 951 -13.90 -5.00 -19.96
CA LYS A 951 -13.32 -5.44 -21.23
C LYS A 951 -13.29 -6.97 -21.36
N MET A 952 -13.43 -7.69 -20.24
CA MET A 952 -13.55 -9.16 -20.21
C MET A 952 -15.00 -9.65 -20.05
N ASP A 953 -15.96 -8.75 -19.90
CA ASP A 953 -17.35 -9.16 -19.72
C ASP A 953 -17.95 -9.79 -20.99
N ARG A 954 -18.82 -10.76 -20.77
CA ARG A 954 -19.70 -11.32 -21.79
C ARG A 954 -21.14 -11.31 -21.29
N PRO A 955 -21.82 -10.14 -21.31
CA PRO A 955 -23.24 -10.06 -20.97
C PRO A 955 -24.05 -10.95 -21.91
N LEU A 956 -24.97 -11.72 -21.36
CA LEU A 956 -25.82 -12.65 -22.10
C LEU A 956 -27.24 -12.09 -22.17
N LYS A 957 -27.82 -12.09 -23.36
CA LYS A 957 -29.22 -11.74 -23.63
C LYS A 957 -30.10 -12.98 -23.72
N ALA A 958 -31.39 -12.81 -23.49
CA ALA A 958 -32.35 -13.86 -23.81
C ALA A 958 -32.20 -14.28 -25.29
N GLY A 959 -32.01 -15.57 -25.54
CA GLY A 959 -31.71 -16.14 -26.85
C GLY A 959 -30.23 -16.48 -27.07
N ASP A 960 -29.31 -15.93 -26.27
CA ASP A 960 -27.89 -16.26 -26.38
C ASP A 960 -27.62 -17.71 -25.97
N VAL A 961 -26.60 -18.30 -26.58
CA VAL A 961 -26.21 -19.69 -26.34
C VAL A 961 -24.87 -19.75 -25.63
N ILE A 962 -24.84 -20.48 -24.51
CA ILE A 962 -23.60 -20.91 -23.83
C ILE A 962 -23.39 -22.40 -24.06
N GLN A 963 -22.16 -22.79 -24.36
CA GLN A 963 -21.79 -24.18 -24.60
C GLN A 963 -20.30 -24.38 -24.30
N ASP A 964 -19.95 -25.57 -23.85
CA ASP A 964 -18.57 -26.01 -23.61
C ASP A 964 -18.50 -27.55 -23.59
N SER A 965 -17.28 -28.08 -23.60
CA SER A 965 -16.96 -29.51 -23.62
C SER A 965 -15.93 -29.84 -22.54
N ILE A 966 -16.35 -30.58 -21.52
CA ILE A 966 -15.51 -30.94 -20.36
C ILE A 966 -15.01 -32.38 -20.53
N ASN A 967 -13.71 -32.61 -20.40
CA ASN A 967 -13.13 -33.94 -20.39
C ASN A 967 -12.66 -34.29 -18.97
N LEU A 968 -13.04 -35.47 -18.49
CA LEU A 968 -12.72 -35.96 -17.16
C LEU A 968 -11.99 -37.29 -17.25
N GLU A 969 -10.99 -37.48 -16.38
CA GLU A 969 -10.43 -38.77 -16.03
C GLU A 969 -10.77 -39.09 -14.58
N LEU A 970 -11.39 -40.25 -14.34
CA LEU A 970 -11.78 -40.70 -13.00
C LEU A 970 -10.83 -41.82 -12.56
N LYS A 971 -10.07 -41.62 -11.48
CA LYS A 971 -9.03 -42.55 -11.00
C LYS A 971 -9.25 -43.03 -9.58
#